data_AF-A0A226DSS0-F1
#
_entry.id   AF-A0A226DSS0-F1
#
_cell.length_a   1.000
_cell.length_b   1.000
_cell.length_c   1.000
_cell.angle_alpha   90.00
_cell.angle_beta   90.00
_cell.angle_gamma   90.00
#
_symmetry.space_group_name_H-M   'P 1'
#
loop_
_entity.id
_entity.type
_entity.pdbx_description
1 polymer ?
#
loop_
_entity_poly.entity_id
_entity_poly.type
_entity_poly.pdbx_seq_one_letter_code
_entity_poly.pdbx_strand_id
1 'polypeptide(L)'
;MYLKSVQTVILFCTIITNVLSSNVHTLGRALENLENCDLHFIQWEGDLAGKFFQPPASYTAPTLITNIKKYISQNPMRLVRLNMMKTRGFFYQVSIVHSAYFTVSSGPLIPHYQRISNWLEYPLYRYTNPSYQYHSSSGVVFTLLLMEKKRVDQFVQNYLPQFFLSRTKILNENIVIVTSTREHESIEVCMSRDGLKSSISKWSCKSSRGKDILRILLDLHAPQNSWVTDLHSIDGSVERLNLVEELYDKRLALNFQLHLALEIFHARNETLYTPPLNPTDLPFLEYVKPTSLLYPILKLGWNIRMVTINYEGFKFLTCYREEYVTFAFYIKPFQVWIYLVTAIISLIAIMKIYESQITNKSSPFAAWLFILANIFEEGGQVSSQLEKDKYFRMILGGWILMSVLLTNFYTGLMISDLLALYPGKSPLTFKTYCSYEADRTDTGADMEDWLEGRGLGDKHLRRHWVKNQGWQVYADRHQTHDECFTLLSPLSVKIPDTFELQGYLHFFRMMYYQHILREVEYRRYIDPQLLYITALLNPKIVIIPRGISHETNFTDREQIRRRIEWEVAGCGKTVFITGHEEIKFERQYLSRHYPEHDFQVGKDIIDLGMEGYQFRGVGISKIPGNFQSLMETGIVGHIKEFESQKKYRTRQPLTKIRQGFPKNVWAAVELHTRIGTLFALFGILIAVGNLSFVVECRHRIVSLVWNGMCQIRAIYDKICESMRQFRSRMKVTFNLFNPELQVQGQVRIISTTLPSFSMIYARVAAGSATTRYPATRYPAIRYPA
;
A
#
# COMPACT_ATOMS: atom_id res chain seq x y z
N MET A 1 -31.52 -10.26 -73.94
CA MET A 1 -30.37 -9.70 -73.19
C MET A 1 -30.62 -9.63 -71.67
N TYR A 2 -31.80 -9.19 -71.20
CA TYR A 2 -32.12 -9.13 -69.76
C TYR A 2 -32.08 -10.47 -69.03
N LEU A 3 -32.57 -11.57 -69.64
CA LEU A 3 -32.53 -12.91 -69.02
C LEU A 3 -31.11 -13.48 -68.85
N LYS A 4 -30.17 -13.18 -69.76
CA LYS A 4 -28.76 -13.59 -69.61
C LYS A 4 -28.05 -12.82 -68.48
N SER A 5 -28.39 -11.56 -68.26
CA SER A 5 -27.86 -10.77 -67.14
C SER A 5 -28.36 -11.30 -65.79
N VAL A 6 -29.65 -11.63 -65.69
CA VAL A 6 -30.24 -12.19 -64.47
C VAL A 6 -29.73 -13.60 -64.17
N GLN A 7 -29.57 -14.47 -65.18
CA GLN A 7 -28.95 -15.79 -65.00
C GLN A 7 -27.47 -15.68 -64.59
N THR A 8 -26.72 -14.72 -65.14
CA THR A 8 -25.30 -14.54 -64.77
C THR A 8 -25.19 -14.03 -63.33
N VAL A 9 -26.07 -13.11 -62.89
CA VAL A 9 -26.12 -12.62 -61.51
C VAL A 9 -26.57 -13.72 -60.53
N ILE A 10 -27.56 -14.55 -60.89
CA ILE A 10 -27.99 -15.67 -60.05
C ILE A 10 -26.90 -16.74 -59.97
N LEU A 11 -26.27 -17.11 -61.08
CA LEU A 11 -25.18 -18.09 -61.10
C LEU A 11 -23.97 -17.59 -60.31
N PHE A 12 -23.62 -16.31 -60.44
CA PHE A 12 -22.53 -15.68 -59.69
C PHE A 12 -22.84 -15.60 -58.19
N CYS A 13 -24.07 -15.24 -57.81
CA CYS A 13 -24.52 -15.29 -56.42
C CYS A 13 -24.52 -16.73 -55.87
N THR A 14 -24.93 -17.73 -56.66
CA THR A 14 -25.01 -19.14 -56.23
C THR A 14 -23.61 -19.78 -56.10
N ILE A 15 -22.68 -19.43 -56.99
CA ILE A 15 -21.27 -19.86 -56.91
C ILE A 15 -20.60 -19.21 -55.69
N ILE A 16 -20.85 -17.91 -55.44
CA ILE A 16 -20.32 -17.21 -54.27
C ILE A 16 -20.91 -17.80 -52.97
N THR A 17 -22.22 -18.05 -52.90
CA THR A 17 -22.84 -18.67 -51.72
C THR A 17 -22.38 -20.11 -51.49
N ASN A 18 -22.20 -20.93 -52.53
CA ASN A 18 -21.74 -22.32 -52.37
C ASN A 18 -20.25 -22.42 -51.99
N VAL A 19 -19.40 -21.55 -52.52
CA VAL A 19 -17.97 -21.51 -52.15
C VAL A 19 -17.80 -20.98 -50.73
N LEU A 20 -18.61 -20.01 -50.32
CA LEU A 20 -18.61 -19.50 -48.94
C LEU A 20 -19.23 -20.49 -47.95
N SER A 21 -20.31 -21.18 -48.32
CA SER A 21 -21.03 -22.09 -47.41
C SER A 21 -20.22 -23.35 -47.09
N SER A 22 -19.48 -23.93 -48.05
CA SER A 22 -18.68 -25.13 -47.80
C SER A 22 -17.55 -24.88 -46.80
N ASN A 23 -16.80 -23.78 -46.94
CA ASN A 23 -15.71 -23.43 -46.03
C ASN A 23 -16.21 -23.07 -44.63
N VAL A 24 -17.34 -22.37 -44.55
CA VAL A 24 -17.97 -21.99 -43.28
C VAL A 24 -18.49 -23.22 -42.52
N HIS A 25 -19.09 -24.18 -43.23
CA HIS A 25 -19.60 -25.40 -42.61
C HIS A 25 -18.48 -26.29 -42.07
N THR A 26 -17.38 -26.44 -42.80
CA THR A 26 -16.23 -27.24 -42.36
C THR A 26 -15.56 -26.60 -41.13
N LEU A 27 -15.44 -25.27 -41.12
CA LEU A 27 -14.95 -24.55 -39.95
C LEU A 27 -15.89 -24.70 -38.75
N GLY A 28 -17.20 -24.54 -38.95
CA GLY A 28 -18.20 -24.73 -37.89
C GLY A 28 -18.06 -26.09 -37.20
N ARG A 29 -17.95 -27.17 -37.98
CA ARG A 29 -17.70 -28.54 -37.45
C ARG A 29 -16.39 -28.66 -36.67
N ALA A 30 -15.37 -27.89 -37.04
CA ALA A 30 -14.07 -27.92 -36.40
C ALA A 30 -13.97 -27.02 -35.15
N LEU A 31 -14.90 -26.06 -35.00
CA LEU A 31 -15.05 -25.25 -33.79
C LEU A 31 -15.95 -25.91 -32.74
N GLU A 32 -16.80 -26.86 -33.11
CA GLU A 32 -17.71 -27.59 -32.19
C GLU A 32 -17.01 -28.20 -30.96
N ASN A 33 -15.73 -28.53 -31.08
CA ASN A 33 -14.95 -29.15 -30.00
C ASN A 33 -14.18 -28.15 -29.12
N LEU A 34 -14.34 -26.84 -29.33
CA LEU A 34 -13.67 -25.81 -28.53
C LEU A 34 -14.36 -25.62 -27.19
N GLU A 35 -14.13 -26.55 -26.27
CA GLU A 35 -14.46 -26.37 -24.86
C GLU A 35 -13.48 -25.37 -24.22
N ASN A 36 -13.98 -24.52 -23.31
CA ASN A 36 -13.18 -23.55 -22.53
C ASN A 36 -12.43 -22.46 -23.33
N CYS A 37 -12.88 -22.14 -24.55
CA CYS A 37 -12.37 -21.03 -25.35
C CYS A 37 -13.38 -19.87 -25.40
N ASP A 38 -12.89 -18.63 -25.32
CA ASP A 38 -13.70 -17.45 -25.67
C ASP A 38 -13.60 -17.22 -27.18
N LEU A 39 -14.72 -17.33 -27.90
CA LEU A 39 -14.76 -17.15 -29.35
C LEU A 39 -15.23 -15.75 -29.71
N HIS A 40 -14.38 -15.05 -30.47
CA HIS A 40 -14.69 -13.72 -30.98
C HIS A 40 -14.71 -13.72 -32.50
N PHE A 41 -15.90 -13.63 -33.07
CA PHE A 41 -16.05 -13.48 -34.52
C PHE A 41 -16.03 -12.01 -34.90
N ILE A 42 -15.14 -11.68 -35.82
CA ILE A 42 -14.95 -10.34 -36.33
C ILE A 42 -15.40 -10.34 -37.79
N GLN A 43 -16.52 -9.63 -38.03
CA GLN A 43 -17.18 -9.57 -39.32
C GLN A 43 -17.27 -8.10 -39.80
N TRP A 44 -17.32 -7.92 -41.12
CA TRP A 44 -17.47 -6.61 -41.76
C TRP A 44 -18.86 -6.44 -42.39
N GLU A 45 -19.63 -5.43 -41.95
CA GLU A 45 -21.03 -5.17 -42.37
C GLU A 45 -21.23 -4.94 -43.87
N GLY A 46 -20.18 -4.53 -44.58
CA GLY A 46 -20.25 -4.23 -46.02
C GLY A 46 -20.24 -5.47 -46.92
N ASP A 47 -20.10 -6.65 -46.33
CA ASP A 47 -19.90 -7.89 -47.04
C ASP A 47 -21.13 -8.81 -46.88
N LEU A 48 -21.75 -9.18 -48.01
CA LEU A 48 -22.88 -10.10 -48.03
C LEU A 48 -22.51 -11.45 -47.38
N ALA A 49 -21.25 -11.89 -47.46
CA ALA A 49 -20.77 -13.11 -46.82
C ALA A 49 -20.81 -13.05 -45.28
N GLY A 50 -20.64 -11.86 -44.70
CA GLY A 50 -20.69 -11.65 -43.24
C GLY A 50 -22.07 -11.92 -42.64
N LYS A 51 -23.16 -11.68 -43.41
CA LYS A 51 -24.53 -11.95 -42.96
C LYS A 51 -24.84 -13.45 -42.81
N PHE A 52 -24.07 -14.33 -43.45
CA PHE A 52 -24.34 -15.77 -43.50
C PHE A 52 -23.61 -16.59 -42.44
N PHE A 53 -22.62 -16.02 -41.74
CA PHE A 53 -21.98 -16.72 -40.64
C PHE A 53 -22.76 -16.47 -39.35
N GLN A 54 -23.69 -17.37 -39.05
CA GLN A 54 -24.22 -17.54 -37.70
C GLN A 54 -23.55 -18.78 -37.10
N PRO A 55 -22.97 -18.70 -35.89
CA PRO A 55 -22.50 -19.90 -35.21
C PRO A 55 -23.67 -20.90 -35.10
N PRO A 56 -23.41 -22.22 -35.16
CA PRO A 56 -24.46 -23.23 -35.03
C PRO A 56 -25.31 -22.95 -33.79
N ALA A 57 -26.63 -23.09 -33.89
CA ALA A 57 -27.53 -22.87 -32.75
C ALA A 57 -27.22 -23.78 -31.55
N SER A 58 -26.50 -24.89 -31.78
CA SER A 58 -26.01 -25.83 -30.78
C SER A 58 -24.76 -25.34 -30.01
N TYR A 59 -24.17 -24.21 -30.39
CA TYR A 59 -22.92 -23.75 -29.80
C TYR A 59 -23.17 -23.05 -28.46
N THR A 60 -22.74 -23.67 -27.37
CA THR A 60 -22.98 -23.19 -25.99
C THR A 60 -21.88 -22.27 -25.47
N ALA A 61 -20.74 -22.18 -26.16
CA ALA A 61 -19.64 -21.33 -25.74
C ALA A 61 -19.98 -19.84 -25.94
N PRO A 62 -19.52 -18.95 -25.05
CA PRO A 62 -19.72 -17.52 -25.21
C PRO A 62 -19.12 -17.09 -26.54
N THR A 63 -19.99 -16.59 -27.42
CA THR A 63 -19.62 -16.18 -28.75
C THR A 63 -19.99 -14.73 -28.92
N LEU A 64 -19.00 -13.86 -29.11
CA LEU A 64 -19.28 -12.48 -29.51
C LEU A 64 -19.07 -12.31 -31.01
N ILE A 65 -20.08 -11.80 -31.69
CA ILE A 65 -19.97 -11.31 -33.06
C ILE A 65 -19.84 -9.80 -33.00
N THR A 66 -18.70 -9.26 -33.46
CA THR A 66 -18.49 -7.81 -33.55
C THR A 66 -18.47 -7.37 -35.00
N ASN A 67 -19.29 -6.35 -35.29
CA ASN A 67 -19.32 -5.71 -36.57
C ASN A 67 -18.47 -4.42 -36.59
N ILE A 68 -17.36 -4.44 -37.34
CA ILE A 68 -16.36 -3.37 -37.29
C ILE A 68 -16.88 -2.02 -37.83
N LYS A 69 -17.76 -2.02 -38.84
CA LYS A 69 -18.20 -0.75 -39.48
C LYS A 69 -18.94 0.16 -38.52
N LYS A 70 -19.79 -0.43 -37.66
CA LYS A 70 -20.51 0.26 -36.58
C LYS A 70 -19.58 0.71 -35.44
N TYR A 71 -18.49 -0.01 -35.23
CA TYR A 71 -17.50 0.34 -34.21
C TYR A 71 -16.63 1.53 -34.63
N ILE A 72 -16.16 1.58 -35.89
CA ILE A 72 -15.33 2.70 -36.37
C ILE A 72 -16.11 4.02 -36.39
N SER A 73 -17.43 3.98 -36.66
CA SER A 73 -18.27 5.18 -36.69
C SER A 73 -18.76 5.64 -35.31
N GLN A 74 -18.70 4.79 -34.29
CA GLN A 74 -19.10 5.11 -32.91
C GLN A 74 -17.86 5.25 -32.05
N ASN A 75 -17.61 6.46 -31.55
CA ASN A 75 -16.46 6.79 -30.71
C ASN A 75 -16.13 5.63 -29.73
N PRO A 76 -14.96 4.96 -29.86
CA PRO A 76 -14.70 3.62 -29.30
C PRO A 76 -14.83 3.54 -27.77
N MET A 77 -14.92 4.68 -27.08
CA MET A 77 -15.04 4.79 -25.63
C MET A 77 -16.48 4.71 -25.06
N ARG A 78 -17.56 4.70 -25.86
CA ARG A 78 -18.94 4.76 -25.32
C ARG A 78 -19.71 3.44 -25.19
N LEU A 79 -19.15 2.31 -25.58
CA LEU A 79 -19.80 0.99 -25.44
C LEU A 79 -19.40 0.30 -24.12
N VAL A 80 -19.93 0.80 -23.01
CA VAL A 80 -19.92 0.08 -21.73
C VAL A 80 -21.13 -0.86 -21.71
N ARG A 81 -20.97 -2.09 -22.20
CA ARG A 81 -21.89 -3.18 -21.85
C ARG A 81 -21.26 -3.97 -20.71
N LEU A 82 -22.01 -4.17 -19.63
CA LEU A 82 -21.68 -5.09 -18.55
C LEU A 82 -21.48 -6.49 -19.14
N ASN A 83 -20.23 -6.89 -19.27
CA ASN A 83 -19.87 -8.19 -19.78
C ASN A 83 -20.01 -9.22 -18.64
N MET A 84 -21.03 -10.09 -18.72
CA MET A 84 -21.24 -11.17 -17.75
C MET A 84 -20.17 -12.27 -17.82
N MET A 85 -19.22 -12.18 -18.75
CA MET A 85 -18.08 -13.11 -18.90
C MET A 85 -16.99 -12.98 -17.82
N LYS A 86 -17.21 -12.15 -16.78
CA LYS A 86 -16.25 -11.82 -15.72
C LYS A 86 -16.03 -12.91 -14.66
N THR A 87 -16.72 -14.06 -14.72
CA THR A 87 -16.68 -15.10 -13.68
C THR A 87 -16.01 -16.42 -14.11
N ARG A 88 -15.57 -16.54 -15.37
CA ARG A 88 -14.94 -17.77 -15.88
C ARG A 88 -13.56 -17.46 -16.44
N GLY A 89 -12.52 -18.04 -15.85
CA GLY A 89 -11.16 -17.98 -16.39
C GLY A 89 -11.06 -18.90 -17.60
N PHE A 90 -11.18 -18.36 -18.81
CA PHE A 90 -10.94 -19.11 -20.03
C PHE A 90 -9.43 -19.19 -20.30
N PHE A 91 -8.93 -20.37 -20.66
CA PHE A 91 -7.51 -20.60 -20.90
C PHE A 91 -7.06 -20.10 -22.29
N TYR A 92 -7.97 -20.03 -23.26
CA TYR A 92 -7.69 -19.64 -24.64
C TYR A 92 -8.72 -18.63 -25.16
N GLN A 93 -8.23 -17.65 -25.92
CA GLN A 93 -9.04 -16.63 -26.58
C GLN A 93 -8.81 -16.78 -28.08
N VAL A 94 -9.86 -17.02 -28.85
CA VAL A 94 -9.73 -17.24 -30.30
C VAL A 94 -10.57 -16.21 -31.02
N SER A 95 -9.90 -15.26 -31.67
CA SER A 95 -10.52 -14.32 -32.59
C SER A 95 -10.50 -14.86 -34.00
N ILE A 96 -11.67 -15.02 -34.61
CA ILE A 96 -11.82 -15.49 -35.98
C ILE A 96 -12.17 -14.28 -36.84
N VAL A 97 -11.23 -13.88 -37.69
CA VAL A 97 -11.43 -12.78 -38.63
C VAL A 97 -11.87 -13.37 -39.96
N HIS A 98 -13.13 -13.10 -40.32
CA HIS A 98 -13.71 -13.57 -41.58
C HIS A 98 -14.16 -12.38 -42.43
N SER A 99 -13.67 -12.33 -43.67
CA SER A 99 -14.05 -11.32 -44.65
C SER A 99 -14.04 -11.90 -46.06
N ALA A 100 -15.01 -11.52 -46.89
CA ALA A 100 -14.99 -11.78 -48.34
C ALA A 100 -13.75 -11.26 -49.03
N TYR A 101 -13.06 -10.29 -48.41
CA TYR A 101 -11.78 -9.85 -48.90
C TYR A 101 -10.76 -10.99 -49.00
N PHE A 102 -10.81 -11.95 -48.06
CA PHE A 102 -9.95 -13.13 -48.06
C PHE A 102 -10.46 -14.25 -48.97
N THR A 103 -11.72 -14.23 -49.41
CA THR A 103 -12.39 -15.37 -50.08
C THR A 103 -12.97 -15.08 -51.47
N VAL A 104 -13.14 -13.82 -51.91
CA VAL A 104 -13.79 -13.46 -53.19
C VAL A 104 -12.80 -12.97 -54.25
N SER A 105 -12.88 -13.60 -55.44
CA SER A 105 -11.87 -13.70 -56.49
C SER A 105 -11.48 -12.42 -57.28
N SER A 106 -12.24 -11.32 -57.27
CA SER A 106 -12.25 -10.43 -58.46
C SER A 106 -11.68 -8.99 -58.37
N GLY A 107 -10.79 -8.63 -57.43
CA GLY A 107 -10.22 -7.26 -57.41
C GLY A 107 -8.77 -7.16 -56.92
N PRO A 108 -7.98 -6.18 -57.44
CA PRO A 108 -6.64 -5.89 -56.93
C PRO A 108 -6.73 -5.42 -55.47
N LEU A 109 -5.92 -6.04 -54.62
CA LEU A 109 -5.97 -5.91 -53.16
C LEU A 109 -5.49 -4.50 -52.65
N ILE A 110 -5.22 -3.52 -53.51
CA ILE A 110 -4.25 -2.43 -53.24
C ILE A 110 -4.73 -1.23 -52.35
N PRO A 111 -6.01 -0.78 -52.28
CA PRO A 111 -6.32 0.44 -51.51
C PRO A 111 -6.78 0.21 -50.05
N HIS A 112 -6.60 -0.98 -49.46
CA HIS A 112 -7.27 -1.35 -48.20
C HIS A 112 -6.36 -1.75 -47.05
N TYR A 113 -5.06 -1.45 -47.13
CA TYR A 113 -4.07 -1.72 -46.09
C TYR A 113 -4.52 -1.26 -44.67
N GLN A 114 -4.98 -0.02 -44.53
CA GLN A 114 -5.46 0.52 -43.24
C GLN A 114 -6.61 -0.30 -42.64
N ARG A 115 -7.44 -0.94 -43.47
CA ARG A 115 -8.57 -1.75 -42.98
C ARG A 115 -8.09 -3.07 -42.40
N ILE A 116 -7.16 -3.74 -43.08
CA ILE A 116 -6.56 -5.00 -42.60
C ILE A 116 -5.81 -4.75 -41.28
N SER A 117 -5.10 -3.62 -41.16
CA SER A 117 -4.50 -3.16 -39.90
C SER A 117 -5.51 -3.06 -38.79
N ASN A 118 -6.58 -2.31 -39.01
CA ASN A 118 -7.62 -2.16 -37.99
C ASN A 118 -8.31 -3.49 -37.65
N TRP A 119 -8.38 -4.44 -38.59
CA TRP A 119 -8.99 -5.76 -38.35
C TRP A 119 -8.09 -6.66 -37.52
N LEU A 120 -6.78 -6.67 -37.77
CA LEU A 120 -5.82 -7.45 -36.99
C LEU A 120 -5.57 -6.81 -35.62
N GLU A 121 -5.65 -5.48 -35.50
CA GLU A 121 -5.52 -4.78 -34.21
C GLU A 121 -6.74 -4.98 -33.31
N TYR A 122 -7.91 -5.27 -33.86
CA TYR A 122 -9.17 -5.36 -33.10
C TYR A 122 -9.22 -6.54 -32.11
N PRO A 123 -8.86 -7.79 -32.49
CA PRO A 123 -8.65 -8.90 -31.57
C PRO A 123 -7.80 -8.50 -30.38
N LEU A 124 -6.63 -7.92 -30.67
CA LEU A 124 -5.66 -7.50 -29.67
C LEU A 124 -6.26 -6.45 -28.74
N TYR A 125 -6.76 -5.34 -29.30
CA TYR A 125 -7.33 -4.25 -28.52
C TYR A 125 -8.46 -4.71 -27.59
N ARG A 126 -9.27 -5.68 -28.01
CA ARG A 126 -10.32 -6.24 -27.16
C ARG A 126 -9.75 -6.95 -25.93
N TYR A 127 -8.73 -7.77 -26.12
CA TYR A 127 -8.16 -8.61 -25.07
C TYR A 127 -7.07 -7.90 -24.25
N THR A 128 -6.44 -6.85 -24.79
CA THR A 128 -5.32 -6.14 -24.16
C THR A 128 -5.66 -4.75 -23.63
N ASN A 129 -6.81 -4.15 -23.94
CA ASN A 129 -7.09 -2.77 -23.53
C ASN A 129 -7.36 -2.65 -22.01
N PRO A 130 -6.52 -1.88 -21.28
CA PRO A 130 -6.60 -1.71 -19.82
C PRO A 130 -7.83 -0.93 -19.34
N SER A 131 -8.49 -0.19 -20.24
CA SER A 131 -9.64 0.67 -19.90
C SER A 131 -10.82 -0.18 -19.40
N TYR A 132 -10.81 -1.48 -19.74
CA TYR A 132 -11.63 -2.50 -19.12
C TYR A 132 -10.86 -3.05 -17.91
N GLN A 133 -11.01 -2.40 -16.75
CA GLN A 133 -10.30 -2.52 -15.46
C GLN A 133 -10.03 -3.91 -14.83
N TYR A 134 -10.10 -5.03 -15.55
CA TYR A 134 -9.95 -6.35 -14.97
C TYR A 134 -9.09 -7.24 -15.86
N HIS A 135 -7.87 -7.52 -15.39
CA HIS A 135 -6.93 -8.47 -15.98
C HIS A 135 -7.58 -9.85 -16.08
N SER A 136 -8.10 -10.17 -17.26
CA SER A 136 -8.30 -11.55 -17.68
C SER A 136 -6.92 -12.19 -17.79
N SER A 137 -6.64 -13.13 -16.90
CA SER A 137 -5.38 -13.87 -16.81
C SER A 137 -4.96 -14.48 -18.15
N SER A 138 -3.78 -14.10 -18.65
CA SER A 138 -2.83 -14.94 -19.42
C SER A 138 -3.32 -15.79 -20.59
N GLY A 139 -4.51 -15.54 -21.13
CA GLY A 139 -5.05 -16.31 -22.24
C GLY A 139 -4.22 -16.11 -23.51
N VAL A 140 -3.88 -17.21 -24.19
CA VAL A 140 -3.27 -17.13 -25.51
C VAL A 140 -4.33 -16.65 -26.49
N VAL A 141 -4.08 -15.51 -27.15
CA VAL A 141 -4.95 -14.98 -28.21
C VAL A 141 -4.51 -15.58 -29.55
N PHE A 142 -5.36 -16.41 -30.15
CA PHE A 142 -5.19 -16.88 -31.53
C PHE A 142 -6.04 -16.01 -32.46
N THR A 143 -5.41 -15.43 -33.48
CA THR A 143 -6.15 -14.74 -34.55
C THR A 143 -6.20 -15.65 -35.78
N LEU A 144 -7.35 -16.29 -36.00
CA LEU A 144 -7.57 -17.17 -37.14
C LEU A 144 -7.96 -16.34 -38.37
N LEU A 145 -7.13 -16.40 -39.41
CA LEU A 145 -7.38 -15.84 -40.74
C LEU A 145 -7.84 -16.93 -41.69
N LEU A 146 -9.10 -16.86 -42.10
CA LEU A 146 -9.68 -17.81 -43.04
C LEU A 146 -9.40 -17.36 -44.47
N MET A 147 -8.56 -18.11 -45.19
CA MET A 147 -8.08 -17.74 -46.53
C MET A 147 -8.12 -18.90 -47.51
N GLU A 148 -8.29 -18.59 -48.80
CA GLU A 148 -8.06 -19.57 -49.87
C GLU A 148 -6.56 -19.79 -50.08
N LYS A 149 -6.12 -21.06 -50.18
CA LYS A 149 -4.71 -21.44 -50.30
C LYS A 149 -3.94 -20.65 -51.36
N LYS A 150 -4.55 -20.43 -52.54
CA LYS A 150 -3.95 -19.68 -53.66
C LYS A 150 -3.63 -18.20 -53.34
N ARG A 151 -4.24 -17.64 -52.30
CA ARG A 151 -4.08 -16.23 -51.90
C ARG A 151 -3.16 -16.05 -50.70
N VAL A 152 -2.82 -17.12 -49.99
CA VAL A 152 -1.95 -17.04 -48.82
C VAL A 152 -0.60 -16.46 -49.20
N ASP A 153 0.01 -16.95 -50.28
CA ASP A 153 1.29 -16.42 -50.80
C ASP A 153 1.21 -14.95 -51.17
N GLN A 154 0.15 -14.54 -51.88
CA GLN A 154 -0.04 -13.14 -52.27
C GLN A 154 -0.28 -12.23 -51.05
N PHE A 155 -1.02 -12.70 -50.05
CA PHE A 155 -1.27 -11.96 -48.82
C PHE A 155 0.04 -11.79 -48.04
N VAL A 156 0.79 -12.87 -47.84
CA VAL A 156 2.03 -12.82 -47.06
C VAL A 156 3.11 -12.01 -47.77
N GLN A 157 3.30 -12.17 -49.08
CA GLN A 157 4.36 -11.45 -49.80
C GLN A 157 4.05 -9.97 -49.99
N ASN A 158 2.80 -9.61 -50.30
CA ASN A 158 2.48 -8.23 -50.68
C ASN A 158 2.01 -7.37 -49.51
N TYR A 159 1.33 -7.95 -48.51
CA TYR A 159 0.65 -7.18 -47.45
C TYR A 159 1.40 -7.16 -46.14
N LEU A 160 1.95 -8.31 -45.71
CA LEU A 160 2.64 -8.37 -44.43
C LEU A 160 3.84 -7.41 -44.38
N PRO A 161 4.75 -7.34 -45.37
CA PRO A 161 5.90 -6.43 -45.31
C PRO A 161 5.50 -4.95 -45.21
N GLN A 162 4.46 -4.53 -45.95
CA GLN A 162 3.93 -3.16 -45.89
C GLN A 162 3.27 -2.86 -44.54
N PHE A 163 2.71 -3.89 -43.90
CA PHE A 163 2.17 -3.78 -42.55
C PHE A 163 3.21 -3.40 -41.52
N PHE A 164 4.32 -4.12 -41.56
CA PHE A 164 5.42 -3.93 -40.62
C PHE A 164 6.02 -2.53 -40.71
N LEU A 165 6.01 -1.88 -41.88
CA LEU A 165 6.61 -0.56 -42.03
C LEU A 165 5.84 0.58 -41.36
N SER A 166 4.53 0.44 -41.11
CA SER A 166 3.72 1.56 -40.57
C SER A 166 3.21 1.36 -39.14
N ARG A 167 3.12 0.12 -38.61
CA ARG A 167 2.66 -0.15 -37.23
C ARG A 167 3.33 -1.38 -36.62
N THR A 168 4.61 -1.25 -36.28
CA THR A 168 5.52 -2.29 -35.75
C THR A 168 5.16 -2.92 -34.39
N LYS A 169 4.04 -2.58 -33.73
CA LYS A 169 3.93 -2.77 -32.27
C LYS A 169 2.97 -3.87 -31.81
N ILE A 170 2.20 -4.49 -32.72
CA ILE A 170 0.99 -5.23 -32.34
C ILE A 170 1.00 -6.71 -32.84
N LEU A 171 1.88 -7.10 -33.77
CA LEU A 171 1.72 -8.35 -34.52
C LEU A 171 2.56 -9.57 -34.09
N ASN A 172 3.06 -9.60 -32.87
CA ASN A 172 3.77 -10.80 -32.37
C ASN A 172 2.87 -11.92 -31.87
N GLU A 173 1.56 -11.82 -32.08
CA GLU A 173 0.61 -12.82 -31.61
C GLU A 173 0.26 -13.84 -32.68
N ASN A 174 -0.26 -14.98 -32.22
CA ASN A 174 -0.49 -16.22 -32.96
C ASN A 174 -1.50 -16.03 -34.09
N ILE A 175 -1.07 -15.38 -35.17
CA ILE A 175 -1.80 -15.31 -36.41
C ILE A 175 -1.68 -16.67 -37.06
N VAL A 176 -2.84 -17.28 -37.23
CA VAL A 176 -2.96 -18.60 -37.79
C VAL A 176 -3.77 -18.49 -39.06
N ILE A 177 -3.15 -18.86 -40.17
CA ILE A 177 -3.84 -18.94 -41.44
C ILE A 177 -4.48 -20.32 -41.52
N VAL A 178 -5.78 -20.32 -41.65
CA VAL A 178 -6.60 -21.52 -41.78
C VAL A 178 -7.06 -21.58 -43.24
N THR A 179 -6.54 -22.55 -43.98
CA THR A 179 -6.91 -22.79 -45.38
C THR A 179 -7.76 -24.03 -45.50
N SER A 180 -8.76 -23.97 -46.37
CA SER A 180 -9.62 -25.11 -46.71
C SER A 180 -9.19 -25.65 -48.07
N THR A 181 -8.92 -26.95 -48.13
CA THR A 181 -8.61 -27.65 -49.39
C THR A 181 -9.85 -28.36 -49.91
N ARG A 182 -10.26 -28.06 -51.14
CA ARG A 182 -11.49 -28.60 -51.75
C ARG A 182 -11.46 -30.12 -51.98
N GLU A 183 -10.28 -30.71 -52.12
CA GLU A 183 -10.15 -32.10 -52.55
C GLU A 183 -10.46 -33.12 -51.43
N HIS A 184 -10.41 -32.73 -50.14
CA HIS A 184 -10.45 -33.70 -49.03
C HIS A 184 -11.21 -33.27 -47.77
N GLU A 185 -12.01 -32.19 -47.80
CA GLU A 185 -12.60 -31.57 -46.59
C GLU A 185 -11.57 -31.29 -45.46
N SER A 186 -10.27 -31.28 -45.79
CA SER A 186 -9.21 -31.04 -44.82
C SER A 186 -8.98 -29.55 -44.63
N ILE A 187 -8.70 -29.19 -43.38
CA ILE A 187 -8.24 -27.88 -42.99
C ILE A 187 -6.73 -27.94 -42.82
N GLU A 188 -6.01 -27.06 -43.49
CA GLU A 188 -4.58 -26.84 -43.28
C GLU A 188 -4.39 -25.58 -42.45
N VAL A 189 -3.86 -25.76 -41.26
CA VAL A 189 -3.61 -24.71 -40.28
C VAL A 189 -2.12 -24.39 -40.32
N CYS A 190 -1.77 -23.16 -40.64
CA CYS A 190 -0.39 -22.68 -40.73
C CYS A 190 -0.17 -21.57 -39.71
N MET A 191 0.91 -21.68 -38.93
CA MET A 191 1.33 -20.67 -37.95
C MET A 191 2.80 -20.32 -38.19
N SER A 192 3.13 -19.03 -38.14
CA SER A 192 4.52 -18.60 -38.17
C SER A 192 5.17 -18.72 -36.79
N ARG A 193 6.38 -19.33 -36.74
CA ARG A 193 7.20 -19.40 -35.51
C ARG A 193 8.06 -18.15 -35.30
N ASP A 194 8.60 -17.62 -36.39
CA ASP A 194 9.54 -16.48 -36.38
C ASP A 194 8.82 -15.14 -36.61
N GLY A 195 7.52 -15.09 -36.32
CA GLY A 195 6.65 -13.98 -36.69
C GLY A 195 6.43 -13.87 -38.21
N LEU A 196 5.61 -12.90 -38.61
CA LEU A 196 5.08 -12.79 -39.97
C LEU A 196 6.09 -12.31 -41.03
N LYS A 197 7.36 -12.08 -40.66
CA LYS A 197 8.44 -11.73 -41.59
C LYS A 197 9.03 -12.94 -42.31
N SER A 198 8.80 -14.14 -41.80
CA SER A 198 9.28 -15.36 -42.45
C SER A 198 8.41 -15.70 -43.66
N SER A 199 9.06 -16.17 -44.74
CA SER A 199 8.34 -16.74 -45.89
C SER A 199 7.43 -17.88 -45.42
N ILE A 200 6.26 -18.06 -46.05
CA ILE A 200 5.30 -19.14 -45.72
C ILE A 200 5.95 -20.52 -45.74
N SER A 201 6.97 -20.72 -46.59
CA SER A 201 7.72 -21.98 -46.61
C SER A 201 8.41 -22.32 -45.30
N LYS A 202 8.60 -21.34 -44.41
CA LYS A 202 9.13 -21.51 -43.05
C LYS A 202 8.04 -21.64 -41.98
N TRP A 203 6.77 -21.47 -42.34
CA TRP A 203 5.67 -21.59 -41.40
C TRP A 203 5.43 -23.07 -41.08
N SER A 204 5.04 -23.34 -39.84
CA SER A 204 4.64 -24.68 -39.44
C SER A 204 3.19 -24.89 -39.84
N CYS A 205 2.96 -25.79 -40.79
CA CYS A 205 1.63 -26.15 -41.26
C CYS A 205 1.28 -27.58 -40.83
N LYS A 206 0.05 -27.78 -40.35
CA LYS A 206 -0.51 -29.11 -40.06
C LYS A 206 -1.88 -29.21 -40.74
N SER A 207 -2.03 -30.21 -41.59
CA SER A 207 -3.32 -30.57 -42.18
C SER A 207 -4.06 -31.54 -41.26
N SER A 208 -5.35 -31.32 -41.07
CA SER A 208 -6.22 -32.24 -40.34
C SER A 208 -7.53 -32.47 -41.08
N ARG A 209 -7.96 -33.73 -41.07
CA ARG A 209 -9.29 -34.15 -41.54
C ARG A 209 -10.33 -34.16 -40.39
N GLY A 210 -9.95 -33.73 -39.18
CA GLY A 210 -10.72 -33.91 -37.95
C GLY A 210 -11.08 -32.62 -37.22
N LYS A 211 -11.94 -32.77 -36.19
CA LYS A 211 -12.61 -31.70 -35.44
C LYS A 211 -11.76 -30.97 -34.38
N ASP A 212 -10.46 -31.24 -34.26
CA ASP A 212 -9.65 -30.74 -33.14
C ASP A 212 -8.67 -29.63 -33.58
N ILE A 213 -9.22 -28.49 -34.03
CA ILE A 213 -8.41 -27.31 -34.38
C ILE A 213 -7.58 -26.85 -33.18
N LEU A 214 -8.12 -26.93 -31.96
CA LEU A 214 -7.39 -26.49 -30.77
C LEU A 214 -6.10 -27.24 -30.58
N ARG A 215 -6.13 -28.57 -30.67
CA ARG A 215 -4.92 -29.38 -30.55
C ARG A 215 -3.91 -29.05 -31.63
N ILE A 216 -4.36 -28.78 -32.86
CA ILE A 216 -3.46 -28.34 -33.93
C ILE A 216 -2.86 -26.97 -33.60
N LEU A 217 -3.65 -26.03 -33.08
CA LEU A 217 -3.17 -24.72 -32.64
C LEU A 217 -2.13 -24.87 -31.52
N LEU A 218 -2.39 -25.70 -30.52
CA LEU A 218 -1.47 -25.96 -29.41
C LEU A 218 -0.19 -26.66 -29.88
N ASP A 219 -0.31 -27.60 -30.80
CA ASP A 219 0.81 -28.30 -31.42
C ASP A 219 1.69 -27.39 -32.29
N LEU A 220 1.08 -26.46 -33.01
CA LEU A 220 1.76 -25.50 -33.87
C LEU A 220 2.36 -24.34 -33.06
N HIS A 221 1.76 -24.03 -31.91
CA HIS A 221 2.23 -23.04 -30.98
C HIS A 221 3.47 -23.54 -30.24
N ALA A 222 4.62 -23.45 -30.90
CA ALA A 222 5.91 -23.67 -30.26
C ALA A 222 6.25 -22.48 -29.34
N PRO A 223 6.82 -22.71 -28.14
CA PRO A 223 7.34 -21.62 -27.33
C PRO A 223 8.43 -20.88 -28.12
N GLN A 224 8.45 -19.56 -28.00
CA GLN A 224 9.52 -18.75 -28.56
C GLN A 224 10.80 -18.99 -27.74
N ASN A 225 11.87 -19.39 -28.42
CA ASN A 225 13.16 -19.72 -27.78
C ASN A 225 14.15 -18.54 -27.78
N SER A 226 13.79 -17.42 -28.40
CA SER A 226 14.65 -16.25 -28.57
C SER A 226 13.99 -15.01 -27.98
N TRP A 227 14.72 -14.38 -27.07
CA TRP A 227 14.32 -13.16 -26.40
C TRP A 227 15.34 -12.06 -26.64
N VAL A 228 14.89 -10.84 -26.43
CA VAL A 228 15.72 -9.65 -26.51
C VAL A 228 15.67 -8.91 -25.18
N THR A 229 16.79 -8.34 -24.76
CA THR A 229 16.82 -7.33 -23.70
C THR A 229 17.52 -6.06 -24.16
N ASP A 230 17.08 -4.92 -23.60
CA ASP A 230 17.76 -3.64 -23.77
C ASP A 230 18.79 -3.45 -22.66
N LEU A 231 20.06 -3.65 -22.99
CA LEU A 231 21.18 -3.45 -22.07
C LEU A 231 21.28 -2.00 -21.58
N HIS A 232 20.84 -1.00 -22.35
CA HIS A 232 20.93 0.40 -21.94
C HIS A 232 20.06 0.69 -20.72
N SER A 233 18.96 -0.05 -20.55
CA SER A 233 18.11 0.04 -19.37
C SER A 233 18.78 -0.55 -18.12
N ILE A 234 19.66 -1.54 -18.30
CA ILE A 234 20.25 -2.32 -17.20
C ILE A 234 21.62 -1.76 -16.80
N ASP A 235 22.38 -1.17 -17.72
CA ASP A 235 23.63 -0.48 -17.44
C ASP A 235 23.93 0.58 -18.52
N GLY A 236 24.14 1.83 -18.11
CA GLY A 236 24.41 2.95 -19.02
C GLY A 236 25.84 2.97 -19.56
N SER A 237 26.69 2.01 -19.18
CA SER A 237 28.14 2.07 -19.39
C SER A 237 28.75 0.94 -20.22
N VAL A 238 27.96 -0.02 -20.72
CA VAL A 238 28.51 -1.18 -21.45
C VAL A 238 28.54 -0.89 -22.95
N GLU A 239 29.68 -0.40 -23.44
CA GLU A 239 29.99 -0.40 -24.88
C GLU A 239 30.15 -1.84 -25.40
N ARG A 240 29.66 -2.05 -26.62
CA ARG A 240 29.52 -3.31 -27.38
C ARG A 240 30.65 -4.32 -27.12
N LEU A 241 30.42 -5.27 -26.21
CA LEU A 241 31.20 -6.50 -26.10
C LEU A 241 30.48 -7.61 -26.88
N ASN A 242 31.22 -8.49 -27.56
CA ASN A 242 30.67 -9.67 -28.22
C ASN A 242 30.39 -10.75 -27.15
N LEU A 243 29.11 -11.03 -26.92
CA LEU A 243 28.59 -11.17 -25.55
C LEU A 243 28.07 -12.57 -25.20
N VAL A 244 28.91 -13.61 -25.16
CA VAL A 244 28.54 -14.86 -24.45
C VAL A 244 29.73 -15.45 -23.68
N GLU A 245 30.91 -15.53 -24.29
CA GLU A 245 32.09 -16.15 -23.63
C GLU A 245 32.90 -15.16 -22.78
N GLU A 246 33.14 -13.92 -23.25
CA GLU A 246 33.94 -12.92 -22.51
C GLU A 246 33.25 -12.37 -21.25
N LEU A 247 31.92 -12.39 -21.20
CA LEU A 247 31.19 -11.94 -20.00
C LEU A 247 31.27 -12.92 -18.84
N TYR A 248 31.52 -14.21 -19.13
CA TYR A 248 31.54 -15.25 -18.12
C TYR A 248 32.75 -15.15 -17.18
N ASP A 249 33.82 -14.48 -17.61
CA ASP A 249 35.04 -14.22 -16.83
C ASP A 249 34.98 -12.91 -16.02
N LYS A 250 34.14 -11.94 -16.42
CA LYS A 250 33.98 -10.64 -15.73
C LYS A 250 32.77 -10.59 -14.78
N ARG A 251 32.49 -11.69 -14.08
CA ARG A 251 31.32 -11.84 -13.16
C ARG A 251 31.18 -10.77 -12.07
N LEU A 252 32.25 -10.04 -11.75
CA LEU A 252 32.29 -9.08 -10.65
C LEU A 252 31.76 -7.68 -10.99
N ALA A 253 31.53 -7.35 -12.27
CA ALA A 253 31.13 -6.00 -12.68
C ALA A 253 29.71 -5.90 -13.29
N LEU A 254 29.06 -7.02 -13.61
CA LEU A 254 27.72 -7.02 -14.20
C LEU A 254 26.65 -6.69 -13.16
N ASN A 255 25.65 -5.89 -13.56
CA ASN A 255 24.45 -5.65 -12.76
C ASN A 255 23.78 -7.00 -12.42
N PHE A 256 23.54 -7.24 -11.13
CA PHE A 256 22.92 -8.46 -10.61
C PHE A 256 21.63 -8.85 -11.36
N GLN A 257 20.82 -7.87 -11.79
CA GLN A 257 19.58 -8.13 -12.54
C GLN A 257 19.84 -8.80 -13.90
N LEU A 258 20.90 -8.41 -14.61
CA LEU A 258 21.26 -9.04 -15.88
C LEU A 258 21.76 -10.47 -15.66
N HIS A 259 22.58 -10.68 -14.64
CA HIS A 259 23.09 -12.01 -14.30
C HIS A 259 21.93 -12.96 -13.96
N LEU A 260 20.99 -12.49 -13.15
CA LEU A 260 19.78 -13.24 -12.81
C LEU A 260 18.98 -13.64 -14.06
N ALA A 261 18.81 -12.71 -15.00
CA ALA A 261 18.15 -12.99 -16.25
C ALA A 261 18.89 -14.07 -17.04
N LEU A 262 20.19 -13.89 -17.28
CA LEU A 262 21.01 -14.85 -18.03
C LEU A 262 20.94 -16.27 -17.45
N GLU A 263 20.97 -16.42 -16.12
CA GLU A 263 20.85 -17.73 -15.46
C GLU A 263 19.47 -18.38 -15.67
N ILE A 264 18.38 -17.61 -15.62
CA ILE A 264 17.03 -18.14 -15.87
C ILE A 264 16.86 -18.58 -17.32
N PHE A 265 17.40 -17.79 -18.26
CA PHE A 265 17.38 -18.11 -19.68
C PHE A 265 18.21 -19.37 -19.99
N HIS A 266 19.43 -19.44 -19.45
CA HIS A 266 20.30 -20.60 -19.55
C HIS A 266 19.65 -21.87 -18.99
N ALA A 267 19.04 -21.79 -17.80
CA ALA A 267 18.36 -22.93 -17.17
C ALA A 267 17.16 -23.47 -17.99
N ARG A 268 16.63 -22.69 -18.94
CA ARG A 268 15.53 -23.09 -19.82
C ARG A 268 15.94 -23.42 -21.25
N ASN A 269 17.24 -23.38 -21.56
CA ASN A 269 17.73 -23.46 -22.93
C ASN A 269 17.07 -22.41 -23.85
N GLU A 270 16.71 -21.25 -23.30
CA GLU A 270 16.21 -20.10 -24.06
C GLU A 270 17.35 -19.09 -24.25
N THR A 271 17.37 -18.44 -25.41
CA THR A 271 18.45 -17.53 -25.80
C THR A 271 18.04 -16.08 -25.59
N LEU A 272 18.89 -15.30 -24.93
CA LEU A 272 18.68 -13.86 -24.70
C LEU A 272 19.71 -13.08 -25.52
N TYR A 273 19.24 -12.30 -26.50
CA TYR A 273 20.07 -11.50 -27.39
C TYR A 273 19.96 -10.01 -27.06
N THR A 274 21.00 -9.26 -27.44
CA THR A 274 21.05 -7.81 -27.31
C THR A 274 21.18 -7.24 -28.72
N PRO A 275 20.06 -6.87 -29.37
CA PRO A 275 20.07 -6.55 -30.79
C PRO A 275 20.79 -5.24 -31.03
N PRO A 276 21.50 -5.13 -32.16
CA PRO A 276 22.30 -3.96 -32.46
C PRO A 276 21.47 -2.70 -32.73
N LEU A 277 20.15 -2.77 -33.03
CA LEU A 277 19.21 -1.62 -33.13
C LEU A 277 17.73 -2.07 -33.22
N ASN A 278 16.83 -1.32 -32.55
CA ASN A 278 15.34 -1.38 -32.55
C ASN A 278 14.65 -2.76 -32.40
N PRO A 279 14.37 -3.21 -31.16
CA PRO A 279 13.88 -4.56 -30.86
C PRO A 279 12.36 -4.76 -31.04
N THR A 280 11.70 -4.10 -32.00
CA THR A 280 10.22 -4.02 -31.98
C THR A 280 9.50 -5.35 -32.18
N ASP A 281 10.17 -6.37 -32.71
CA ASP A 281 9.50 -7.58 -33.22
C ASP A 281 9.90 -8.87 -32.49
N LEU A 282 10.68 -8.80 -31.40
CA LEU A 282 11.06 -9.98 -30.61
C LEU A 282 10.50 -9.89 -29.19
N PRO A 283 10.27 -11.04 -28.50
CA PRO A 283 9.96 -11.06 -27.08
C PRO A 283 10.97 -10.24 -26.32
N PHE A 284 10.49 -9.31 -25.53
CA PHE A 284 11.33 -8.28 -24.93
C PHE A 284 11.30 -8.38 -23.42
N LEU A 285 12.48 -8.49 -22.82
CA LEU A 285 12.72 -8.41 -21.40
C LEU A 285 13.27 -7.03 -21.07
N GLU A 286 12.56 -6.30 -20.22
CA GLU A 286 12.99 -5.02 -19.69
C GLU A 286 12.99 -5.08 -18.17
N TYR A 287 14.06 -4.58 -17.54
CA TYR A 287 14.00 -4.29 -16.12
C TYR A 287 13.39 -2.89 -15.94
N VAL A 288 12.20 -2.84 -15.37
CA VAL A 288 11.47 -1.59 -15.17
C VAL A 288 11.62 -1.19 -13.72
N LYS A 289 12.29 -0.06 -13.50
CA LYS A 289 12.18 0.66 -12.25
C LYS A 289 10.84 1.35 -12.18
N PRO A 290 10.28 1.55 -10.98
CA PRO A 290 9.05 2.29 -10.78
C PRO A 290 9.34 3.71 -11.20
N THR A 291 8.93 3.96 -12.42
CA THR A 291 8.71 5.28 -12.92
C THR A 291 7.20 5.41 -12.86
N SER A 292 6.70 6.42 -12.15
CA SER A 292 5.30 6.87 -12.08
C SER A 292 4.51 6.87 -13.42
N LEU A 293 5.17 6.64 -14.55
CA LEU A 293 4.59 6.36 -15.87
C LEU A 293 4.30 4.86 -16.15
N LEU A 294 3.86 4.08 -15.16
CA LEU A 294 3.06 2.89 -15.47
C LEU A 294 1.74 3.27 -16.18
N TYR A 295 1.34 4.55 -16.15
CA TYR A 295 0.15 5.09 -16.80
C TYR A 295 0.16 5.05 -18.36
N PRO A 296 1.24 5.43 -19.09
CA PRO A 296 1.31 5.20 -20.53
C PRO A 296 1.55 3.73 -20.90
N ILE A 297 2.18 2.92 -20.04
CA ILE A 297 2.40 1.50 -20.34
C ILE A 297 1.08 0.73 -20.36
N LEU A 298 0.17 1.02 -19.41
CA LEU A 298 -1.18 0.48 -19.45
C LEU A 298 -1.88 0.86 -20.76
N LYS A 299 -1.87 2.14 -21.15
CA LYS A 299 -2.55 2.62 -22.38
C LYS A 299 -2.05 1.98 -23.67
N LEU A 300 -0.86 1.41 -23.69
CA LEU A 300 -0.24 0.97 -24.92
C LEU A 300 -0.71 -0.42 -25.42
N GLY A 301 -1.55 -1.16 -24.66
CA GLY A 301 -2.25 -2.34 -25.18
C GLY A 301 -1.36 -3.53 -25.57
N TRP A 302 -0.16 -3.62 -25.00
CA TRP A 302 0.75 -4.73 -25.25
C TRP A 302 0.42 -5.88 -24.29
N ASN A 303 0.62 -7.12 -24.75
CA ASN A 303 0.70 -8.29 -23.88
C ASN A 303 1.97 -8.21 -23.02
N ILE A 304 1.87 -7.39 -21.98
CA ILE A 304 2.88 -7.17 -20.96
C ILE A 304 2.55 -8.04 -19.77
N ARG A 305 3.44 -8.98 -19.45
CA ARG A 305 3.45 -9.61 -18.15
C ARG A 305 4.49 -8.91 -17.30
N MET A 306 4.09 -8.40 -16.15
CA MET A 306 5.01 -7.85 -15.17
C MET A 306 5.25 -8.88 -14.08
N VAL A 307 6.51 -9.14 -13.76
CA VAL A 307 6.91 -9.87 -12.56
C VAL A 307 7.44 -8.84 -11.58
N THR A 308 6.60 -8.46 -10.63
CA THR A 308 6.93 -7.50 -9.58
C THR A 308 7.93 -8.11 -8.62
N ILE A 309 9.03 -7.43 -8.41
CA ILE A 309 10.07 -7.80 -7.43
C ILE A 309 9.82 -7.09 -6.12
N ASN A 310 9.53 -5.79 -6.20
CA ASN A 310 9.24 -4.97 -5.03
C ASN A 310 8.30 -3.82 -5.38
N TYR A 311 7.75 -3.19 -4.36
CA TYR A 311 7.12 -1.89 -4.48
C TYR A 311 8.12 -0.84 -3.99
N GLU A 312 8.70 -0.10 -4.93
CA GLU A 312 9.56 1.02 -4.58
C GLU A 312 8.72 2.28 -4.46
N GLY A 313 9.19 3.19 -3.64
CA GLY A 313 8.63 4.52 -3.50
C GLY A 313 9.56 5.31 -2.61
N PHE A 314 9.29 6.60 -2.44
CA PHE A 314 10.14 7.48 -1.67
C PHE A 314 9.61 7.65 -0.26
N LYS A 315 10.48 7.38 0.70
CA LYS A 315 10.27 7.72 2.10
C LYS A 315 11.25 8.81 2.49
N PHE A 316 10.96 9.44 3.61
CA PHE A 316 11.87 10.39 4.20
C PHE A 316 12.37 9.95 5.58
N LEU A 317 13.47 10.56 5.98
CA LEU A 317 14.11 10.45 7.28
C LEU A 317 14.38 11.85 7.81
N THR A 318 14.11 12.09 9.08
CA THR A 318 14.51 13.33 9.76
C THR A 318 14.74 13.04 11.24
N CYS A 319 15.63 13.80 11.88
CA CYS A 319 15.73 13.85 13.34
C CYS A 319 15.16 15.16 13.91
N TYR A 320 14.62 16.04 13.06
CA TYR A 320 13.93 17.23 13.53
C TYR A 320 12.73 16.85 14.38
N ARG A 321 12.59 17.55 15.50
CA ARG A 321 11.43 17.50 16.37
C ARG A 321 11.02 18.92 16.68
N GLU A 322 9.75 19.23 16.49
CA GLU A 322 9.21 20.49 17.01
C GLU A 322 9.04 20.33 18.51
N GLU A 323 9.89 21.01 19.27
CA GLU A 323 9.81 21.06 20.71
C GLU A 323 8.60 21.90 21.11
N TYR A 324 7.67 21.29 21.84
CA TYR A 324 6.59 22.02 22.47
C TYR A 324 6.67 21.81 23.97
N VAL A 325 6.71 22.90 24.71
CA VAL A 325 6.58 22.84 26.17
C VAL A 325 5.10 22.66 26.47
N THR A 326 4.70 21.46 26.86
CA THR A 326 3.37 21.23 27.42
C THR A 326 3.46 21.20 28.93
N PHE A 327 2.50 21.82 29.62
CA PHE A 327 2.34 21.67 31.08
C PHE A 327 2.02 20.23 31.52
N ALA A 328 1.87 19.31 30.56
CA ALA A 328 1.64 17.89 30.81
C ALA A 328 2.74 17.24 31.65
N PHE A 329 3.99 17.74 31.67
CA PHE A 329 5.04 17.14 32.50
C PHE A 329 4.75 17.27 34.02
N TYR A 330 4.08 18.32 34.49
CA TYR A 330 3.62 18.44 35.89
C TYR A 330 2.57 17.37 36.24
N ILE A 331 1.82 16.93 35.23
CA ILE A 331 0.71 15.98 35.31
C ILE A 331 1.20 14.56 34.95
N LYS A 332 2.35 14.39 34.29
CA LYS A 332 2.84 13.09 33.84
C LYS A 332 2.98 12.01 34.93
N PRO A 333 3.32 12.31 36.20
CA PRO A 333 3.27 11.31 37.27
C PRO A 333 1.83 10.94 37.70
N PHE A 334 0.81 11.10 36.85
CA PHE A 334 -0.61 10.97 37.23
C PHE A 334 -1.05 9.63 37.79
N GLN A 335 -0.36 8.55 37.43
CA GLN A 335 -0.64 7.24 38.01
C GLN A 335 -0.41 7.22 39.53
N VAL A 336 0.51 8.07 40.03
CA VAL A 336 0.84 8.17 41.45
C VAL A 336 -0.19 8.97 42.24
N TRP A 337 -0.83 9.99 41.64
CA TRP A 337 -1.76 10.86 42.37
C TRP A 337 -2.95 10.11 42.94
N ILE A 338 -3.47 9.10 42.22
CA ILE A 338 -4.59 8.30 42.72
C ILE A 338 -4.17 7.59 44.01
N TYR A 339 -3.02 6.91 44.01
CA TYR A 339 -2.50 6.24 45.20
C TYR A 339 -2.20 7.23 46.33
N LEU A 340 -1.62 8.39 46.00
CA LEU A 340 -1.35 9.44 46.97
C LEU A 340 -2.62 9.98 47.62
N VAL A 341 -3.64 10.32 46.82
CA VAL A 341 -4.93 10.81 47.32
C VAL A 341 -5.60 9.75 48.19
N THR A 342 -5.58 8.47 47.78
CA THR A 342 -6.13 7.39 48.60
C THR A 342 -5.36 7.22 49.92
N ALA A 343 -4.03 7.33 49.91
CA ALA A 343 -3.22 7.27 51.12
C ALA A 343 -3.51 8.45 52.06
N ILE A 344 -3.61 9.67 51.52
CA ILE A 344 -3.99 10.88 52.27
C ILE A 344 -5.35 10.69 52.94
N ILE A 345 -6.37 10.28 52.18
CA ILE A 345 -7.72 10.05 52.71
C ILE A 345 -7.69 8.99 53.82
N SER A 346 -6.95 7.89 53.62
CA SER A 346 -6.82 6.83 54.62
C SER A 346 -6.16 7.32 55.91
N LEU A 347 -5.09 8.11 55.81
CA LEU A 347 -4.41 8.69 56.96
C LEU A 347 -5.30 9.70 57.69
N ILE A 348 -6.03 10.55 56.96
CA ILE A 348 -7.00 11.49 57.56
C ILE A 348 -8.06 10.72 58.34
N ALA A 349 -8.58 9.63 57.79
CA ALA A 349 -9.57 8.79 58.46
C ALA A 349 -9.00 8.13 59.72
N ILE A 350 -7.81 7.50 59.63
CA ILE A 350 -7.14 6.87 60.78
C ILE A 350 -6.89 7.88 61.89
N MET A 351 -6.36 9.06 61.55
CA MET A 351 -6.06 10.11 62.51
C MET A 351 -7.32 10.69 63.16
N LYS A 352 -8.41 10.84 62.40
CA LYS A 352 -9.71 11.29 62.94
C LYS A 352 -10.34 10.26 63.87
N ILE A 353 -10.28 8.97 63.52
CA ILE A 353 -10.75 7.89 64.40
C ILE A 353 -9.92 7.87 65.69
N TYR A 354 -8.61 8.00 65.57
CA TYR A 354 -7.70 7.99 66.70
C TYR A 354 -7.89 9.21 67.62
N GLU A 355 -8.03 10.41 67.06
CA GLU A 355 -8.41 11.63 67.80
C GLU A 355 -9.71 11.40 68.57
N SER A 356 -10.74 10.89 67.89
CA SER A 356 -12.04 10.59 68.54
C SER A 356 -11.93 9.58 69.69
N GLN A 357 -10.92 8.71 69.70
CA GLN A 357 -10.75 7.67 70.74
C GLN A 357 -9.92 8.11 71.94
N ILE A 358 -9.02 9.09 71.78
CA ILE A 358 -8.14 9.55 72.85
C ILE A 358 -8.70 10.80 73.52
N THR A 359 -9.15 11.76 72.71
CA THR A 359 -9.68 13.01 73.24
C THR A 359 -11.19 12.88 73.44
N ASN A 360 -11.61 12.56 74.67
CA ASN A 360 -13.02 12.61 75.10
C ASN A 360 -13.63 14.02 75.01
N LYS A 361 -12.83 15.05 74.71
CA LYS A 361 -13.24 16.42 74.46
C LYS A 361 -12.86 16.79 73.04
N SER A 362 -13.71 17.53 72.35
CA SER A 362 -13.48 18.10 71.02
C SER A 362 -12.26 19.04 71.02
N SER A 363 -11.05 18.48 70.93
CA SER A 363 -9.88 19.28 70.62
C SER A 363 -10.00 19.84 69.20
N PRO A 364 -9.59 21.08 68.94
CA PRO A 364 -9.66 21.68 67.60
C PRO A 364 -8.54 21.17 66.67
N PHE A 365 -8.17 19.89 66.73
CA PHE A 365 -7.09 19.36 65.88
C PHE A 365 -7.61 19.06 64.45
N ALA A 366 -7.14 19.85 63.49
CA ALA A 366 -7.46 19.68 62.08
C ALA A 366 -6.51 18.70 61.41
N ALA A 367 -6.68 17.39 61.67
CA ALA A 367 -5.83 16.33 61.13
C ALA A 367 -5.61 16.40 59.60
N TRP A 368 -6.62 16.84 58.85
CA TRP A 368 -6.53 16.97 57.39
C TRP A 368 -5.59 18.11 56.94
N LEU A 369 -5.67 19.28 57.58
CA LEU A 369 -4.75 20.40 57.30
C LEU A 369 -3.33 20.02 57.67
N PHE A 370 -3.15 19.33 58.79
CA PHE A 370 -1.84 18.88 59.24
C PHE A 370 -1.18 17.89 58.26
N ILE A 371 -1.95 16.91 57.76
CA ILE A 371 -1.45 15.96 56.77
C ILE A 371 -1.09 16.66 55.45
N LEU A 372 -1.92 17.60 54.99
CA LEU A 372 -1.64 18.39 53.78
C LEU A 372 -0.43 19.30 53.94
N ALA A 373 -0.30 19.99 55.08
CA ALA A 373 0.84 20.86 55.37
C ALA A 373 2.17 20.09 55.24
N ASN A 374 2.26 18.88 55.79
CA ASN A 374 3.46 18.04 55.67
C ASN A 374 3.80 17.62 54.22
N ILE A 375 2.81 17.54 53.31
CA ILE A 375 3.07 17.30 51.87
C ILE A 375 3.66 18.54 51.22
N PHE A 376 3.24 19.72 51.67
CA PHE A 376 3.80 21.00 51.21
C PHE A 376 5.07 21.39 51.97
N GLU A 377 5.68 20.45 52.72
CA GLU A 377 6.87 20.66 53.55
C GLU A 377 6.69 21.73 54.64
N GLU A 378 5.45 22.00 55.03
CA GLU A 378 5.08 22.94 56.08
C GLU A 378 4.71 22.20 57.37
N GLY A 379 5.14 22.75 58.50
CA GLY A 379 4.80 22.23 59.82
C GLY A 379 3.43 22.72 60.28
N GLY A 380 2.65 21.87 60.95
CA GLY A 380 1.42 22.28 61.64
C GLY A 380 1.50 22.09 63.15
N GLN A 381 0.64 22.81 63.89
CA GLN A 381 0.59 22.70 65.34
C GLN A 381 -0.08 21.38 65.75
N VAL A 382 0.63 20.59 66.55
CA VAL A 382 0.12 19.34 67.15
C VAL A 382 -0.19 19.60 68.62
N SER A 383 -1.27 19.02 69.14
CA SER A 383 -1.56 19.12 70.57
C SER A 383 -0.51 18.35 71.37
N SER A 384 -0.08 18.92 72.50
CA SER A 384 0.95 18.31 73.36
C SER A 384 0.56 16.94 73.93
N GLN A 385 -0.72 16.59 73.89
CA GLN A 385 -1.22 15.26 74.27
C GLN A 385 -0.96 14.21 73.20
N LEU A 386 -1.29 14.52 71.93
CA LEU A 386 -1.02 13.65 70.79
C LEU A 386 0.49 13.51 70.55
N GLU A 387 1.23 14.60 70.75
CA GLU A 387 2.69 14.59 70.57
C GLU A 387 3.39 13.65 71.54
N LYS A 388 2.86 13.38 72.73
CA LYS A 388 3.48 12.45 73.70
C LYS A 388 3.20 10.98 73.39
N ASP A 389 2.23 10.69 72.53
CA ASP A 389 1.84 9.32 72.24
C ASP A 389 2.81 8.65 71.24
N LYS A 390 3.27 7.44 71.58
CA LYS A 390 4.19 6.65 70.75
C LYS A 390 3.56 6.24 69.42
N TYR A 391 2.28 5.90 69.43
CA TYR A 391 1.58 5.44 68.23
C TYR A 391 1.45 6.59 67.22
N PHE A 392 1.00 7.76 67.70
CA PHE A 392 0.94 8.98 66.89
C PHE A 392 2.31 9.32 66.28
N ARG A 393 3.39 9.25 67.08
CA ARG A 393 4.77 9.48 66.60
C ARG A 393 5.21 8.51 65.52
N MET A 394 4.87 7.21 65.63
CA MET A 394 5.29 6.22 64.63
C MET A 394 4.59 6.45 63.29
N ILE A 395 3.27 6.66 63.30
CA ILE A 395 2.51 6.91 62.05
C ILE A 395 2.91 8.24 61.44
N LEU A 396 2.95 9.28 62.25
CA LEU A 396 3.30 10.60 61.76
C LEU A 396 4.76 10.68 61.30
N GLY A 397 5.69 10.08 62.04
CA GLY A 397 7.10 10.01 61.64
C GLY A 397 7.26 9.28 60.31
N GLY A 398 6.54 8.17 60.12
CA GLY A 398 6.50 7.47 58.83
C GLY A 398 5.90 8.31 57.70
N TRP A 399 4.82 9.05 57.98
CA TRP A 399 4.20 9.96 57.01
C TRP A 399 5.11 11.13 56.62
N ILE A 400 5.74 11.81 57.59
CA ILE A 400 6.66 12.93 57.34
C ILE A 400 7.86 12.46 56.52
N LEU A 401 8.45 11.31 56.88
CA LEU A 401 9.54 10.74 56.08
C LEU A 401 9.08 10.46 54.64
N MET A 402 7.87 9.92 54.47
CA MET A 402 7.32 9.67 53.14
C MET A 402 7.04 10.95 52.37
N SER A 403 6.48 11.98 53.02
CA SER A 403 6.14 13.23 52.34
C SER A 403 7.40 13.91 51.80
N VAL A 404 8.47 13.98 52.59
CA VAL A 404 9.79 14.48 52.17
C VAL A 404 10.38 13.66 51.02
N LEU A 405 10.27 12.33 51.07
CA LEU A 405 10.75 11.50 49.96
C LEU A 405 9.93 11.75 48.69
N LEU A 406 8.61 11.81 48.81
CA LEU A 406 7.70 12.01 47.70
C LEU A 406 7.91 13.37 47.03
N THR A 407 8.03 14.45 47.79
CA THR A 407 8.28 15.80 47.27
C THR A 407 9.64 15.88 46.59
N ASN A 408 10.68 15.29 47.18
CA ASN A 408 12.01 15.22 46.58
C ASN A 408 12.02 14.41 45.28
N PHE A 409 11.33 13.26 45.22
CA PHE A 409 11.22 12.49 43.98
C PHE A 409 10.38 13.20 42.92
N TYR A 410 9.27 13.82 43.31
CA TYR A 410 8.45 14.60 42.39
C TYR A 410 9.26 15.75 41.79
N THR A 411 9.95 16.53 42.63
CA THR A 411 10.83 17.62 42.19
C THR A 411 11.96 17.10 41.32
N GLY A 412 12.61 15.99 41.70
CA GLY A 412 13.67 15.36 40.92
C GLY A 412 13.20 14.86 39.55
N LEU A 413 12.02 14.24 39.47
CA LEU A 413 11.40 13.82 38.22
C LEU A 413 11.01 15.01 37.36
N MET A 414 10.42 16.03 37.96
CA MET A 414 10.03 17.26 37.27
C MET A 414 11.25 17.96 36.69
N ILE A 415 12.34 18.10 37.46
CA ILE A 415 13.61 18.67 36.98
C ILE A 415 14.20 17.78 35.89
N SER A 416 14.20 16.47 36.07
CA SER A 416 14.73 15.54 35.07
C SER A 416 13.95 15.61 33.76
N ASP A 417 12.62 15.72 33.80
CA ASP A 417 11.77 15.87 32.61
C ASP A 417 11.89 17.29 32.00
N LEU A 418 12.16 18.32 32.82
CA LEU A 418 12.47 19.68 32.35
C LEU A 418 13.84 19.77 31.67
N LEU A 419 14.80 18.95 32.11
CA LEU A 419 16.15 18.88 31.55
C LEU A 419 16.27 17.84 30.43
N ALA A 420 15.37 16.85 30.38
CA ALA A 420 15.29 15.92 29.26
C ALA A 420 14.83 16.67 28.00
N LEU A 421 15.37 16.25 26.85
CA LEU A 421 14.91 16.75 25.56
C LEU A 421 13.38 16.64 25.49
N TYR A 422 12.72 17.78 25.26
CA TYR A 422 11.26 17.84 25.25
C TYR A 422 10.71 16.79 24.28
N PRO A 423 9.60 16.12 24.62
CA PRO A 423 8.94 15.20 23.70
C PRO A 423 8.45 16.00 22.49
N GLY A 424 9.27 16.07 21.46
CA GLY A 424 8.95 16.83 20.26
C GLY A 424 8.17 15.99 19.27
N LYS A 425 7.28 16.65 18.53
CA LYS A 425 6.54 16.01 17.43
C LYS A 425 7.43 16.05 16.20
N SER A 426 7.88 14.89 15.75
CA SER A 426 8.50 14.81 14.42
C SER A 426 7.42 14.80 13.34
N PRO A 427 7.72 15.39 12.16
CA PRO A 427 6.85 15.27 11.02
C PRO A 427 6.83 13.81 10.56
N LEU A 428 5.65 13.20 10.56
CA LEU A 428 5.44 11.81 10.13
C LEU A 428 4.92 11.70 8.69
N THR A 429 4.48 12.83 8.11
CA THR A 429 3.82 12.89 6.81
C THR A 429 4.38 14.02 5.96
N PHE A 430 4.34 13.86 4.63
CA PHE A 430 4.85 14.88 3.70
C PHE A 430 4.06 16.19 3.72
N LYS A 431 2.82 16.15 4.22
CA LYS A 431 1.94 17.31 4.36
C LYS A 431 2.43 18.37 5.37
N THR A 432 3.38 18.03 6.24
CA THR A 432 3.78 18.89 7.37
C THR A 432 5.01 19.77 7.12
N TYR A 433 5.60 19.73 5.92
CA TYR A 433 6.90 20.36 5.65
C TYR A 433 6.87 21.83 5.29
N CYS A 434 5.72 22.32 4.84
CA CYS A 434 5.52 23.73 4.58
C CYS A 434 4.16 24.10 5.17
N SER A 435 4.17 24.89 6.26
CA SER A 435 2.96 25.37 6.96
C SER A 435 1.93 26.00 6.02
N TYR A 436 2.38 26.49 4.86
CA TYR A 436 1.56 27.13 3.84
C TYR A 436 0.42 26.25 3.27
N GLU A 437 0.35 24.94 3.53
CA GLU A 437 -0.67 24.04 2.94
C GLU A 437 -1.91 23.72 3.79
N ALA A 438 -1.95 24.02 5.09
CA ALA A 438 -3.04 23.53 5.94
C ALA A 438 -4.37 24.32 5.80
N ASP A 439 -4.33 25.59 5.40
CA ASP A 439 -5.49 26.49 5.59
C ASP A 439 -6.44 26.63 4.39
N ARG A 440 -6.21 25.96 3.25
CA ARG A 440 -6.98 26.25 2.02
C ARG A 440 -7.67 25.09 1.31
N THR A 441 -7.82 23.94 1.96
CA THR A 441 -8.56 22.79 1.38
C THR A 441 -10.06 23.03 1.19
N ASP A 442 -10.63 24.12 1.72
CA ASP A 442 -12.09 24.34 1.71
C ASP A 442 -12.62 25.31 0.65
N THR A 443 -11.77 26.10 -0.01
CA THR A 443 -12.26 26.99 -1.07
C THR A 443 -12.02 26.34 -2.41
N GLY A 444 -13.09 25.92 -3.10
CA GLY A 444 -13.08 25.43 -4.48
C GLY A 444 -12.63 26.47 -5.52
N ALA A 445 -11.52 27.15 -5.23
CA ALA A 445 -10.82 28.06 -6.11
C ALA A 445 -10.32 27.28 -7.32
N ASP A 446 -10.29 27.96 -8.47
CA ASP A 446 -9.78 27.40 -9.71
C ASP A 446 -8.35 26.88 -9.47
N MET A 447 -8.07 25.70 -10.02
CA MET A 447 -6.76 25.07 -9.89
C MET A 447 -5.67 25.93 -10.52
N GLU A 448 -6.03 26.69 -11.56
CA GLU A 448 -5.16 27.67 -12.19
C GLU A 448 -4.77 28.78 -11.19
N ASP A 449 -5.74 29.31 -10.43
CA ASP A 449 -5.49 30.29 -9.37
C ASP A 449 -4.63 29.70 -8.23
N TRP A 450 -4.86 28.43 -7.87
CA TRP A 450 -4.05 27.74 -6.87
C TRP A 450 -2.59 27.61 -7.33
N LEU A 451 -2.37 27.21 -8.59
CA LEU A 451 -1.04 27.13 -9.17
C LEU A 451 -0.40 28.51 -9.28
N GLU A 452 -1.12 29.52 -9.79
CA GLU A 452 -0.60 30.87 -9.96
C GLU A 452 -0.24 31.53 -8.62
N GLY A 453 -1.10 31.41 -7.60
CA GLY A 453 -0.84 31.91 -6.25
C GLY A 453 0.37 31.28 -5.56
N ARG A 454 0.81 30.11 -6.03
CA ARG A 454 2.02 29.40 -5.54
C ARG A 454 3.28 29.71 -6.34
N GLY A 455 3.18 30.57 -7.36
CA GLY A 455 4.24 30.78 -8.35
C GLY A 455 4.43 29.58 -9.27
N LEU A 456 3.45 28.66 -9.28
CA LEU A 456 3.42 27.46 -10.11
C LEU A 456 2.63 27.63 -11.42
N GLY A 457 2.07 28.81 -11.68
CA GLY A 457 1.27 29.10 -12.88
C GLY A 457 2.05 28.89 -14.19
N ASP A 458 1.34 28.47 -15.24
CA ASP A 458 1.92 28.00 -16.51
C ASP A 458 2.95 28.97 -17.10
N LYS A 459 2.70 30.29 -17.07
CA LYS A 459 3.65 31.28 -17.64
C LYS A 459 4.98 31.33 -16.90
N HIS A 460 4.97 31.20 -15.58
CA HIS A 460 6.21 31.20 -14.79
C HIS A 460 6.88 29.83 -14.84
N LEU A 461 6.13 28.75 -14.64
CA LEU A 461 6.71 27.40 -14.66
C LEU A 461 7.28 27.07 -16.03
N ARG A 462 6.52 27.30 -17.11
CA ARG A 462 6.97 26.98 -18.47
C ARG A 462 8.19 27.79 -18.87
N ARG A 463 8.24 29.10 -18.58
CA ARG A 463 9.46 29.89 -18.84
C ARG A 463 10.62 29.41 -18.00
N HIS A 464 10.39 29.12 -16.72
CA HIS A 464 11.47 28.80 -15.80
C HIS A 464 12.02 27.38 -16.02
N TRP A 465 11.17 26.42 -16.40
CA TRP A 465 11.54 25.02 -16.53
C TRP A 465 11.97 24.65 -17.95
N VAL A 466 11.39 25.29 -18.97
CA VAL A 466 11.74 25.03 -20.39
C VAL A 466 12.99 25.81 -20.81
N LYS A 467 13.17 27.06 -20.36
CA LYS A 467 14.35 27.86 -20.75
C LYS A 467 15.58 27.60 -19.89
N ASN A 468 15.41 27.29 -18.60
CA ASN A 468 16.54 26.97 -17.71
C ASN A 468 16.63 25.45 -17.54
N GLN A 469 17.27 24.80 -18.51
CA GLN A 469 17.71 23.41 -18.35
C GLN A 469 18.79 23.25 -17.27
N GLY A 470 19.30 24.37 -16.70
CA GLY A 470 20.36 24.37 -15.69
C GLY A 470 19.89 24.60 -14.24
N TRP A 471 20.75 24.15 -13.32
CA TRP A 471 20.66 24.26 -11.86
C TRP A 471 20.58 25.69 -11.28
N GLN A 472 20.86 26.70 -12.10
CA GLN A 472 21.05 28.11 -11.70
C GLN A 472 19.91 28.70 -10.87
N VAL A 473 18.67 28.29 -11.14
CA VAL A 473 17.48 28.83 -10.49
C VAL A 473 17.41 28.55 -8.99
N TYR A 474 17.87 27.37 -8.57
CA TYR A 474 17.79 26.94 -7.18
C TYR A 474 18.97 27.47 -6.35
N ALA A 475 20.10 27.77 -6.99
CA ALA A 475 21.29 28.29 -6.33
C ALA A 475 21.15 29.77 -5.92
N ASP A 476 20.40 30.59 -6.66
CA ASP A 476 20.33 32.02 -6.36
C ASP A 476 19.32 32.40 -5.26
N ARG A 477 18.47 31.46 -4.81
CA ARG A 477 17.41 31.72 -3.81
C ARG A 477 17.70 31.12 -2.43
N HIS A 478 18.93 31.26 -1.95
CA HIS A 478 19.31 30.86 -0.58
C HIS A 478 18.69 31.73 0.54
N GLN A 479 17.77 32.65 0.23
CA GLN A 479 16.97 33.32 1.26
C GLN A 479 15.93 32.31 1.80
N THR A 480 16.39 31.49 2.73
CA THR A 480 15.56 30.54 3.47
C THR A 480 14.48 31.31 4.22
N HIS A 481 13.22 31.06 3.87
CA HIS A 481 12.17 31.28 4.85
C HIS A 481 12.40 30.24 5.97
N ASP A 482 12.73 30.69 7.18
CA ASP A 482 13.04 29.85 8.35
C ASP A 482 11.94 28.84 8.73
N GLU A 483 10.79 28.92 8.07
CA GLU A 483 9.61 28.10 8.31
C GLU A 483 9.63 26.75 7.58
N CYS A 484 10.25 26.64 6.40
CA CYS A 484 10.14 25.46 5.54
C CYS A 484 11.28 24.44 5.74
N PHE A 485 11.00 23.17 5.51
CA PHE A 485 12.03 22.13 5.55
C PHE A 485 12.90 22.12 4.29
N THR A 486 14.19 21.84 4.49
CA THR A 486 15.15 21.52 3.44
C THR A 486 14.98 20.05 3.05
N LEU A 487 14.67 19.76 1.79
CA LEU A 487 14.45 18.39 1.32
C LEU A 487 15.69 17.89 0.59
N LEU A 488 16.51 17.06 1.20
CA LEU A 488 17.75 16.53 0.60
C LEU A 488 17.52 15.14 0.03
N SER A 489 18.21 14.78 -1.05
CA SER A 489 18.18 13.43 -1.63
C SER A 489 19.56 13.02 -2.14
N PRO A 490 19.88 11.72 -2.24
CA PRO A 490 21.18 11.29 -2.75
C PRO A 490 21.34 11.67 -4.22
N LEU A 491 22.52 12.15 -4.59
CA LEU A 491 22.89 12.36 -5.98
C LEU A 491 23.34 11.04 -6.62
N SER A 492 22.93 10.84 -7.86
CA SER A 492 23.40 9.74 -8.69
C SER A 492 23.89 10.34 -10.01
N VAL A 493 25.13 10.02 -10.37
CA VAL A 493 25.79 10.51 -11.58
C VAL A 493 25.55 9.47 -12.66
N LYS A 494 24.97 9.85 -13.80
CA LYS A 494 24.79 8.89 -14.91
C LYS A 494 25.28 9.33 -16.29
N ILE A 495 25.87 10.49 -16.47
CA ILE A 495 26.43 10.90 -17.77
C ILE A 495 27.78 11.60 -17.54
N PRO A 496 28.81 11.40 -18.39
CA PRO A 496 30.18 11.87 -18.13
C PRO A 496 30.35 13.37 -17.82
N ASP A 497 29.39 14.24 -18.16
CA ASP A 497 29.55 15.69 -17.99
C ASP A 497 28.30 16.43 -17.45
N THR A 498 27.24 15.70 -17.06
CA THR A 498 26.03 16.32 -16.50
C THR A 498 25.57 15.61 -15.22
N PHE A 499 25.51 16.35 -14.13
CA PHE A 499 24.86 15.90 -12.90
C PHE A 499 23.36 15.87 -13.12
N GLU A 500 22.83 14.68 -13.43
CA GLU A 500 21.40 14.42 -13.35
C GLU A 500 21.02 14.11 -11.89
N LEU A 501 19.99 14.77 -11.39
CA LEU A 501 19.49 14.63 -10.02
C LEU A 501 18.74 13.29 -9.85
N GLN A 502 19.39 12.15 -10.05
CA GLN A 502 18.68 10.87 -10.20
C GLN A 502 17.97 10.33 -8.94
N GLY A 503 18.01 11.01 -7.79
CA GLY A 503 17.36 10.53 -6.57
C GLY A 503 15.84 10.65 -6.63
N TYR A 504 15.34 11.84 -6.34
CA TYR A 504 13.91 12.12 -6.20
C TYR A 504 13.51 13.26 -7.13
N LEU A 505 14.15 14.43 -7.00
CA LEU A 505 13.65 15.61 -7.70
C LEU A 505 13.68 15.56 -9.22
N HIS A 506 14.73 15.02 -9.86
CA HIS A 506 14.75 15.00 -11.32
C HIS A 506 13.60 14.15 -11.85
N PHE A 507 13.40 13.01 -11.19
CA PHE A 507 12.30 12.11 -11.48
C PHE A 507 10.96 12.82 -11.36
N PHE A 508 10.69 13.48 -10.22
CA PHE A 508 9.47 14.27 -10.04
C PHE A 508 9.37 15.41 -11.05
N ARG A 509 10.46 16.14 -11.29
CA ARG A 509 10.53 17.26 -12.21
C ARG A 509 10.13 16.85 -13.62
N MET A 510 10.69 15.78 -14.16
CA MET A 510 10.45 15.40 -15.55
C MET A 510 9.08 14.74 -15.74
N MET A 511 8.69 13.90 -14.80
CA MET A 511 7.56 12.98 -14.99
C MET A 511 6.26 13.63 -14.56
N TYR A 512 6.25 14.19 -13.35
CA TYR A 512 5.04 14.78 -12.79
C TYR A 512 4.70 16.09 -13.47
N TYR A 513 5.69 16.90 -13.85
CA TYR A 513 5.43 18.15 -14.59
C TYR A 513 4.69 17.88 -15.91
N GLN A 514 5.15 16.93 -16.72
CA GLN A 514 4.48 16.59 -17.97
C GLN A 514 3.08 16.02 -17.73
N HIS A 515 2.91 15.23 -16.67
CA HIS A 515 1.61 14.68 -16.33
C HIS A 515 0.63 15.76 -15.87
N ILE A 516 1.03 16.63 -14.94
CA ILE A 516 0.24 17.75 -14.43
C ILE A 516 -0.12 18.70 -15.55
N LEU A 517 0.83 19.08 -16.40
CA LEU A 517 0.55 19.94 -17.55
C LEU A 517 -0.53 19.34 -18.45
N ARG A 518 -0.48 18.03 -18.72
CA ARG A 518 -1.53 17.36 -19.49
C ARG A 518 -2.86 17.38 -18.76
N GLU A 519 -2.90 17.04 -17.47
CA GLU A 519 -4.15 16.99 -16.71
C GLU A 519 -4.79 18.38 -16.56
N VAL A 520 -3.98 19.44 -16.37
CA VAL A 520 -4.41 20.84 -16.37
C VAL A 520 -4.93 21.25 -17.75
N GLU A 521 -4.18 20.95 -18.82
CA GLU A 521 -4.59 21.25 -20.21
C GLU A 521 -5.93 20.58 -20.56
N TYR A 522 -6.18 19.38 -20.05
CA TYR A 522 -7.43 18.65 -20.25
C TYR A 522 -8.52 18.95 -19.20
N ARG A 523 -8.30 19.89 -18.28
CA ARG A 523 -9.22 20.24 -17.17
C ARG A 523 -9.74 19.02 -16.40
N ARG A 524 -8.87 18.05 -16.16
CA ARG A 524 -9.21 16.82 -15.44
C ARG A 524 -9.01 17.00 -13.94
N TYR A 525 -9.76 16.22 -13.18
CA TYR A 525 -9.59 16.12 -11.73
C TYR A 525 -8.17 15.60 -11.42
N ILE A 526 -7.37 16.44 -10.76
CA ILE A 526 -6.04 16.05 -10.28
C ILE A 526 -6.19 15.34 -8.94
N ASP A 527 -5.58 14.17 -8.83
CA ASP A 527 -5.49 13.43 -7.57
C ASP A 527 -4.88 14.34 -6.46
N PRO A 528 -5.49 14.47 -5.28
CA PRO A 528 -4.90 15.19 -4.15
C PRO A 528 -3.45 14.78 -3.83
N GLN A 529 -3.08 13.50 -4.02
CA GLN A 529 -1.69 13.05 -3.86
C GLN A 529 -0.75 13.72 -4.85
N LEU A 530 -1.20 13.87 -6.10
CA LEU A 530 -0.48 14.56 -7.16
C LEU A 530 -0.28 16.04 -6.82
N LEU A 531 -1.27 16.70 -6.20
CA LEU A 531 -1.12 18.07 -5.71
C LEU A 531 -0.07 18.19 -4.60
N TYR A 532 -0.08 17.30 -3.60
CA TYR A 532 0.94 17.29 -2.54
C TYR A 532 2.35 17.10 -3.09
N ILE A 533 2.49 16.17 -4.03
CA ILE A 533 3.75 15.95 -4.74
C ILE A 533 4.20 17.21 -5.48
N THR A 534 3.27 17.89 -6.15
CA THR A 534 3.54 19.13 -6.88
C THR A 534 3.99 20.24 -5.94
N ALA A 535 3.43 20.30 -4.74
CA ALA A 535 3.82 21.27 -3.74
C ALA A 535 5.25 21.06 -3.21
N LEU A 536 5.74 19.82 -3.20
CA LEU A 536 7.15 19.51 -2.89
C LEU A 536 8.11 20.01 -3.97
N LEU A 537 7.61 20.34 -5.17
CA LEU A 537 8.39 20.96 -6.25
C LEU A 537 8.40 22.50 -6.18
N ASN A 538 7.85 23.10 -5.12
CA ASN A 538 7.87 24.53 -4.94
C ASN A 538 9.32 25.05 -4.92
N PRO A 539 9.70 26.02 -5.77
CA PRO A 539 11.06 26.54 -5.84
C PRO A 539 11.54 27.24 -4.56
N LYS A 540 10.63 27.53 -3.61
CA LYS A 540 10.99 28.04 -2.27
C LYS A 540 11.58 26.96 -1.36
N ILE A 541 11.37 25.68 -1.68
CA ILE A 541 11.94 24.57 -0.93
C ILE A 541 13.40 24.42 -1.33
N VAL A 542 14.29 24.42 -0.35
CA VAL A 542 15.71 24.19 -0.57
C VAL A 542 15.96 22.70 -0.73
N ILE A 543 16.60 22.30 -1.84
CA ILE A 543 16.95 20.89 -2.11
C ILE A 543 18.46 20.66 -2.23
N ILE A 544 19.24 21.73 -2.23
CA ILE A 544 20.69 21.65 -2.29
C ILE A 544 21.22 21.87 -0.87
N PRO A 545 22.16 21.05 -0.39
CA PRO A 545 22.84 21.32 0.87
C PRO A 545 23.49 22.71 0.87
N ARG A 546 23.37 23.42 1.99
CA ARG A 546 24.01 24.67 2.32
C ARG A 546 25.53 24.60 2.12
N GLY A 547 26.08 25.69 1.61
CA GLY A 547 27.52 25.84 1.38
C GLY A 547 28.03 25.12 0.13
N ILE A 548 27.14 24.57 -0.69
CA ILE A 548 27.47 24.13 -2.04
C ILE A 548 27.06 25.26 -3.01
N SER A 549 28.06 25.96 -3.55
CA SER A 549 27.86 27.03 -4.54
C SER A 549 27.86 26.44 -5.95
N HIS A 550 27.26 27.15 -6.91
CA HIS A 550 27.35 26.78 -8.33
C HIS A 550 28.80 26.79 -8.85
N GLU A 551 29.68 27.57 -8.22
CA GLU A 551 31.10 27.67 -8.62
C GLU A 551 31.94 26.47 -8.17
N THR A 552 31.48 25.70 -7.17
CA THR A 552 32.20 24.51 -6.76
C THR A 552 31.96 23.40 -7.77
N ASN A 553 32.99 23.06 -8.54
CA ASN A 553 32.95 21.93 -9.46
C ASN A 553 32.52 20.66 -8.70
N PHE A 554 31.28 20.23 -8.95
CA PHE A 554 30.57 19.14 -8.27
C PHE A 554 31.17 17.74 -8.49
N THR A 555 32.39 17.66 -9.01
CA THR A 555 33.08 16.42 -9.40
C THR A 555 33.17 15.37 -8.28
N ASP A 556 33.22 15.79 -7.01
CA ASP A 556 33.32 14.86 -5.88
C ASP A 556 31.95 14.50 -5.26
N ARG A 557 31.42 13.34 -5.67
CA ARG A 557 30.21 12.72 -5.09
C ARG A 557 30.30 12.55 -3.58
N GLU A 558 31.48 12.25 -3.06
CA GLU A 558 31.68 12.04 -1.62
C GLU A 558 31.56 13.35 -0.85
N GLN A 559 32.02 14.46 -1.41
CA GLN A 559 31.88 15.77 -0.80
C GLN A 559 30.39 16.15 -0.61
N ILE A 560 29.56 15.93 -1.63
CA ILE A 560 28.14 16.27 -1.56
C ILE A 560 27.41 15.33 -0.59
N ARG A 561 27.71 14.03 -0.64
CA ARG A 561 27.16 13.06 0.31
C ARG A 561 27.49 13.44 1.76
N ARG A 562 28.72 13.87 2.01
CA ARG A 562 29.17 14.38 3.32
C ARG A 562 28.40 15.64 3.71
N ARG A 563 28.13 16.57 2.80
CA ARG A 563 27.32 17.75 3.11
C ARG A 563 25.88 17.39 3.47
N ILE A 564 25.26 16.46 2.73
CA ILE A 564 23.92 15.94 3.06
C ILE A 564 23.93 15.31 4.45
N GLU A 565 24.89 14.42 4.72
CA GLU A 565 25.02 13.77 6.04
C GLU A 565 25.20 14.80 7.16
N TRP A 566 25.98 15.85 6.93
CA TRP A 566 26.19 16.93 7.90
C TRP A 566 24.90 17.66 8.24
N GLU A 567 24.06 17.99 7.26
CA GLU A 567 22.79 18.68 7.53
C GLU A 567 21.73 17.79 8.15
N VAL A 568 21.66 16.53 7.71
CA VAL A 568 20.71 15.56 8.24
C VAL A 568 21.07 15.22 9.68
N ALA A 569 22.37 15.02 9.98
CA ALA A 569 22.85 14.80 11.34
C ALA A 569 22.78 16.06 12.21
N GLY A 570 22.77 17.26 11.61
CA GLY A 570 22.61 18.52 12.35
C GLY A 570 21.21 18.73 12.96
N CYS A 571 20.23 17.87 12.66
CA CYS A 571 18.85 17.90 13.17
C CYS A 571 18.11 19.23 13.08
N GLY A 572 18.49 20.08 12.12
CA GLY A 572 17.69 21.23 11.71
C GLY A 572 16.41 20.79 10.99
N LYS A 573 15.64 21.74 10.45
CA LYS A 573 14.49 21.47 9.56
C LYS A 573 14.96 20.89 8.22
N THR A 574 15.51 19.68 8.26
CA THR A 574 16.06 18.97 7.12
C THR A 574 15.45 17.57 7.07
N VAL A 575 15.09 17.16 5.86
CA VAL A 575 14.45 15.90 5.56
C VAL A 575 15.27 15.22 4.49
N PHE A 576 15.73 14.00 4.76
CA PHE A 576 16.43 13.19 3.78
C PHE A 576 15.45 12.25 3.09
N ILE A 577 15.27 12.38 1.78
CA ILE A 577 14.36 11.60 0.96
C ILE A 577 15.19 10.59 0.15
N THR A 578 14.84 9.31 0.25
CA THR A 578 15.41 8.25 -0.59
C THR A 578 14.41 7.12 -0.79
N GLY A 579 14.78 6.09 -1.56
CA GLY A 579 13.96 4.91 -1.78
C GLY A 579 13.57 4.22 -0.47
N HIS A 580 12.39 3.61 -0.43
CA HIS A 580 11.80 2.99 0.76
C HIS A 580 12.72 1.94 1.38
N GLU A 581 13.39 1.12 0.57
CA GLU A 581 14.34 0.12 1.07
C GLU A 581 15.62 0.77 1.58
N GLU A 582 16.14 1.77 0.86
CA GLU A 582 17.37 2.47 1.23
C GLU A 582 17.24 3.26 2.53
N ILE A 583 16.06 3.80 2.85
CA ILE A 583 15.83 4.62 4.06
C ILE A 583 16.08 3.82 5.35
N LYS A 584 15.81 2.50 5.33
CA LYS A 584 16.02 1.60 6.48
C LYS A 584 17.52 1.53 6.81
N PHE A 585 18.33 1.36 5.79
CA PHE A 585 19.78 1.27 5.94
C PHE A 585 20.40 2.64 6.26
N GLU A 586 19.92 3.72 5.67
CA GLU A 586 20.36 5.09 6.03
C GLU A 586 20.04 5.36 7.51
N ARG A 587 18.83 5.05 7.99
CA ARG A 587 18.46 5.19 9.41
C ARG A 587 19.39 4.39 10.30
N GLN A 588 19.65 3.12 9.96
CA GLN A 588 20.52 2.26 10.76
C GLN A 588 21.95 2.80 10.79
N TYR A 589 22.46 3.28 9.65
CA TYR A 589 23.77 3.90 9.54
C TYR A 589 23.85 5.17 10.41
N LEU A 590 22.89 6.09 10.30
CA LEU A 590 22.89 7.34 11.04
C LEU A 590 22.70 7.11 12.55
N SER A 591 21.77 6.25 12.95
CA SER A 591 21.54 5.93 14.37
C SER A 591 22.76 5.28 15.05
N ARG A 592 23.55 4.52 14.28
CA ARG A 592 24.79 3.89 14.78
C ARG A 592 25.91 4.90 15.00
N HIS A 593 26.02 5.92 14.13
CA HIS A 593 27.13 6.86 14.14
C HIS A 593 26.83 8.17 14.88
N TYR A 594 25.55 8.52 15.02
CA TYR A 594 25.04 9.72 15.69
C TYR A 594 23.97 9.32 16.75
N PRO A 595 24.35 8.56 17.80
CA PRO A 595 23.41 8.04 18.80
C PRO A 595 22.69 9.12 19.62
N GLU A 596 23.20 10.36 19.62
CA GLU A 596 22.57 11.54 20.22
C GLU A 596 21.27 11.97 19.52
N HIS A 597 21.00 11.46 18.32
CA HIS A 597 19.86 11.84 17.50
C HIS A 597 18.95 10.65 17.24
N ASP A 598 17.65 10.84 17.50
CA ASP A 598 16.65 9.84 17.18
C ASP A 598 16.05 10.12 15.79
N PHE A 599 16.59 9.43 14.80
CA PHE A 599 16.15 9.53 13.41
C PHE A 599 14.82 8.77 13.22
N GLN A 600 13.80 9.53 12.81
CA GLN A 600 12.47 9.02 12.50
C GLN A 600 12.26 8.90 11.00
N VAL A 601 11.64 7.78 10.60
CA VAL A 601 11.24 7.54 9.21
C VAL A 601 9.78 7.94 9.06
N GLY A 602 9.49 8.65 7.98
CA GLY A 602 8.14 9.01 7.58
C GLY A 602 7.22 7.81 7.42
N LYS A 603 5.93 8.01 7.74
CA LYS A 603 4.88 7.01 7.52
C LYS A 603 4.46 6.96 6.05
N ASP A 604 4.46 8.12 5.39
CA ASP A 604 4.04 8.24 4.00
C ASP A 604 5.07 7.67 3.03
N ILE A 605 4.58 7.08 1.94
CA ILE A 605 5.36 6.69 0.77
C ILE A 605 4.83 7.50 -0.40
N ILE A 606 5.70 8.25 -1.06
CA ILE A 606 5.36 8.95 -2.29
C ILE A 606 5.78 8.09 -3.49
N ASP A 607 4.96 8.11 -4.54
CA ASP A 607 5.25 7.43 -5.81
C ASP A 607 5.49 5.93 -5.62
N LEU A 608 4.54 5.29 -4.95
CA LEU A 608 4.54 3.84 -4.79
C LEU A 608 4.32 3.21 -6.17
N GLY A 609 5.40 2.72 -6.77
CA GLY A 609 5.39 2.03 -8.05
C GLY A 609 5.89 0.59 -7.92
N MET A 610 5.52 -0.23 -8.90
CA MET A 610 6.07 -1.58 -9.02
C MET A 610 7.45 -1.54 -9.67
N GLU A 611 8.44 -2.11 -8.99
CA GLU A 611 9.76 -2.41 -9.53
C GLU A 611 9.75 -3.88 -9.99
N GLY A 612 10.21 -4.16 -11.21
CA GLY A 612 10.41 -5.54 -11.61
C GLY A 612 10.71 -5.78 -13.07
N TYR A 613 10.50 -7.01 -13.51
CA TYR A 613 10.74 -7.41 -14.90
C TYR A 613 9.46 -7.28 -15.72
N GLN A 614 9.54 -6.53 -16.79
CA GLN A 614 8.51 -6.42 -17.80
C GLN A 614 8.85 -7.34 -18.96
N PHE A 615 7.93 -8.25 -19.27
CA PHE A 615 8.02 -9.15 -20.41
C PHE A 615 6.99 -8.75 -21.44
N ARG A 616 7.42 -8.43 -22.66
CA ARG A 616 6.54 -8.14 -23.80
C ARG A 616 6.59 -9.30 -24.78
N GLY A 617 5.45 -9.66 -25.36
CA GLY A 617 5.38 -10.75 -26.32
C GLY A 617 5.67 -12.12 -25.68
N VAL A 618 5.19 -12.33 -24.45
CA VAL A 618 5.48 -13.55 -23.65
C VAL A 618 5.01 -14.83 -24.34
N GLY A 619 3.87 -14.77 -25.03
CA GLY A 619 3.19 -15.95 -25.53
C GLY A 619 2.96 -16.99 -24.43
N ILE A 620 3.32 -18.24 -24.69
CA ILE A 620 3.30 -19.37 -23.74
C ILE A 620 4.62 -19.59 -23.00
N SER A 621 5.58 -18.68 -23.09
CA SER A 621 6.87 -18.89 -22.45
C SER A 621 6.72 -19.05 -20.93
N LYS A 622 7.49 -19.99 -20.39
CA LYS A 622 7.56 -20.25 -18.94
C LYS A 622 8.50 -19.29 -18.24
N ILE A 623 9.26 -18.46 -18.97
CA ILE A 623 10.26 -17.55 -18.41
C ILE A 623 9.66 -16.63 -17.33
N PRO A 624 8.55 -15.89 -17.57
CA PRO A 624 8.00 -15.03 -16.51
C PRO A 624 7.55 -15.82 -15.27
N GLY A 625 7.07 -17.05 -15.45
CA GLY A 625 6.72 -17.93 -14.34
C GLY A 625 7.94 -18.34 -13.51
N ASN A 626 9.10 -18.55 -14.14
CA ASN A 626 10.35 -18.85 -13.43
C ASN A 626 10.88 -17.62 -12.68
N PHE A 627 10.84 -16.44 -13.30
CA PHE A 627 11.17 -15.20 -12.61
C PHE A 627 10.26 -15.00 -11.41
N GLN A 628 8.95 -15.18 -11.59
CA GLN A 628 7.98 -15.08 -10.50
C GLN A 628 8.31 -16.06 -9.37
N SER A 629 8.53 -17.34 -9.69
CA SER A 629 8.91 -18.35 -8.71
C SER A 629 10.19 -17.96 -7.97
N LEU A 630 11.20 -17.44 -8.67
CA LEU A 630 12.45 -16.99 -8.07
C LEU A 630 12.26 -15.78 -7.15
N MET A 631 11.41 -14.81 -7.51
CA MET A 631 11.08 -13.70 -6.62
C MET A 631 10.33 -14.18 -5.37
N GLU A 632 9.40 -15.11 -5.53
CA GLU A 632 8.62 -15.70 -4.45
C GLU A 632 9.49 -16.48 -3.45
N THR A 633 10.67 -16.99 -3.86
CA THR A 633 11.64 -17.59 -2.92
C THR A 633 12.30 -16.59 -1.96
N GLY A 634 12.24 -15.28 -2.23
CA GLY A 634 12.88 -14.25 -1.42
C GLY A 634 14.40 -14.09 -1.63
N ILE A 635 15.04 -14.92 -2.47
CA ILE A 635 16.49 -14.86 -2.75
C ILE A 635 16.89 -13.47 -3.27
N VAL A 636 16.12 -12.93 -4.22
CA VAL A 636 16.40 -11.61 -4.82
C VAL A 636 16.31 -10.49 -3.80
N GLY A 637 15.33 -10.55 -2.89
CA GLY A 637 15.22 -9.61 -1.78
C GLY A 637 16.44 -9.65 -0.86
N HIS A 638 16.90 -10.85 -0.52
CA HIS A 638 18.08 -11.03 0.35
C HIS A 638 19.39 -10.53 -0.31
N ILE A 639 19.53 -10.67 -1.63
CA ILE A 639 20.68 -10.16 -2.37
C ILE A 639 20.66 -8.62 -2.40
N LYS A 640 19.51 -7.99 -2.68
CA LYS A 640 19.35 -6.53 -2.61
C LYS A 640 19.65 -5.97 -1.22
N GLU A 641 19.19 -6.64 -0.16
CA GLU A 641 19.52 -6.28 1.23
C GLU A 641 21.02 -6.37 1.49
N PHE A 642 21.68 -7.43 1.02
CA PHE A 642 23.12 -7.60 1.16
C PHE A 642 23.93 -6.51 0.42
N GLU A 643 23.58 -6.19 -0.82
CA GLU A 643 24.21 -5.10 -1.59
C GLU A 643 24.07 -3.76 -0.88
N SER A 644 22.87 -3.48 -0.38
CA SER A 644 22.59 -2.27 0.40
C SER A 644 23.45 -2.24 1.66
N GLN A 645 23.47 -3.31 2.46
CA GLN A 645 24.32 -3.39 3.65
C GLN A 645 25.81 -3.17 3.32
N LYS A 646 26.31 -3.74 2.21
CA LYS A 646 27.71 -3.55 1.78
C LYS A 646 28.01 -2.08 1.49
N LYS A 647 27.13 -1.38 0.75
CA LYS A 647 27.23 0.06 0.46
C LYS A 647 27.32 0.92 1.73
N TYR A 648 26.59 0.58 2.79
CA TYR A 648 26.62 1.31 4.06
C TYR A 648 27.75 0.91 5.00
N ARG A 649 28.25 -0.33 4.94
CA ARG A 649 29.40 -0.78 5.74
C ARG A 649 30.71 -0.10 5.34
N THR A 650 30.88 0.22 4.06
CA THR A 650 32.09 0.89 3.56
C THR A 650 32.04 2.41 3.70
N ARG A 651 30.89 2.98 4.09
CA ARG A 651 30.72 4.43 4.29
C ARG A 651 31.40 4.86 5.59
N GLN A 652 32.25 5.88 5.50
CA GLN A 652 32.91 6.49 6.66
C GLN A 652 32.05 7.63 7.24
N PRO A 653 31.80 7.65 8.56
CA PRO A 653 31.07 8.73 9.23
C PRO A 653 31.88 10.03 9.29
N LEU A 654 31.17 11.15 9.41
CA LEU A 654 31.78 12.45 9.62
C LEU A 654 32.29 12.59 11.05
N THR A 655 33.55 12.22 11.27
CA THR A 655 34.22 12.30 12.58
C THR A 655 34.27 13.70 13.18
N LYS A 656 34.23 14.76 12.35
CA LYS A 656 34.38 16.14 12.80
C LYS A 656 33.14 16.74 13.49
N ILE A 657 31.93 16.21 13.26
CA ILE A 657 30.70 16.77 13.86
C ILE A 657 30.73 16.64 15.40
N ARG A 658 31.40 15.59 15.90
CA ARG A 658 31.53 15.31 17.34
C ARG A 658 32.19 16.40 18.19
N GLN A 659 32.90 17.35 17.58
CA GLN A 659 33.66 18.35 18.35
C GLN A 659 32.85 19.59 18.72
N GLY A 660 31.69 19.83 18.09
CA GLY A 660 30.85 21.00 18.35
C GLY A 660 29.69 20.78 19.33
N PHE A 661 29.27 19.53 19.53
CA PHE A 661 28.14 19.22 20.41
C PHE A 661 28.65 18.87 21.81
N PRO A 662 28.16 19.56 22.87
CA PRO A 662 28.52 19.20 24.23
C PRO A 662 28.10 17.75 24.46
N LYS A 663 29.07 16.89 24.84
CA LYS A 663 28.91 15.46 25.16
C LYS A 663 27.95 15.17 26.34
N ASN A 664 27.16 16.13 26.75
CA ASN A 664 26.35 16.11 27.95
C ASN A 664 24.93 15.60 27.68
N VAL A 665 24.70 14.83 26.61
CA VAL A 665 23.45 14.07 26.47
C VAL A 665 23.60 12.84 27.37
N TRP A 666 23.40 13.06 28.67
CA TRP A 666 23.17 12.00 29.64
C TRP A 666 21.99 11.21 29.11
N ALA A 667 22.22 9.96 28.69
CA ALA A 667 21.13 9.04 28.40
C ALA A 667 20.19 9.10 29.61
N ALA A 668 18.99 9.65 29.41
CA ALA A 668 18.03 9.85 30.47
C ALA A 668 17.86 8.50 31.16
N VAL A 669 18.37 8.37 32.38
CA VAL A 669 18.22 7.15 33.16
C VAL A 669 16.73 7.06 33.45
N GLU A 670 16.03 6.20 32.73
CA GLU A 670 14.58 6.04 32.87
C GLU A 670 14.26 5.65 34.32
N LEU A 671 13.79 6.63 35.10
CA LEU A 671 13.50 6.46 36.52
C LEU A 671 12.22 5.63 36.78
N HIS A 672 11.50 5.25 35.71
CA HIS A 672 10.18 4.63 35.78
C HIS A 672 10.17 3.33 36.61
N THR A 673 11.24 2.54 36.56
CA THR A 673 11.36 1.29 37.33
C THR A 673 11.68 1.50 38.82
N ARG A 674 12.20 2.66 39.24
CA ARG A 674 12.64 2.91 40.63
C ARG A 674 11.55 3.53 41.53
N ILE A 675 10.52 4.13 40.93
CA ILE A 675 9.41 4.71 41.69
C ILE A 675 8.56 3.61 42.35
N GLY A 676 8.38 2.47 41.68
CA GLY A 676 7.60 1.34 42.21
C GLY A 676 8.15 0.77 43.52
N THR A 677 9.49 0.72 43.68
CA THR A 677 10.13 0.27 44.92
C THR A 677 9.81 1.16 46.12
N LEU A 678 9.61 2.47 45.92
CA LEU A 678 9.23 3.38 46.99
C LEU A 678 7.82 3.09 47.50
N PHE A 679 6.86 2.91 46.59
CA PHE A 679 5.48 2.58 46.95
C PHE A 679 5.37 1.23 47.65
N ALA A 680 6.20 0.26 47.26
CA ALA A 680 6.29 -1.02 47.96
C ALA A 680 6.79 -0.85 49.40
N LEU A 681 7.87 -0.10 49.61
CA LEU A 681 8.40 0.20 50.95
C LEU A 681 7.37 0.95 51.82
N PHE A 682 6.68 1.92 51.24
CA PHE A 682 5.64 2.66 51.95
C PHE A 682 4.43 1.78 52.31
N GLY A 683 3.99 0.93 51.38
CA GLY A 683 2.94 -0.06 51.64
C GLY A 683 3.30 -0.99 52.81
N ILE A 684 4.57 -1.42 52.90
CA ILE A 684 5.07 -2.22 54.02
C ILE A 684 5.03 -1.41 55.33
N LEU A 685 5.48 -0.17 55.34
CA LEU A 685 5.46 0.69 56.54
C LEU A 685 4.03 0.95 57.04
N ILE A 686 3.09 1.22 56.13
CA ILE A 686 1.66 1.35 56.46
C ILE A 686 1.12 0.04 57.03
N ALA A 687 1.46 -1.10 56.41
CA ALA A 687 0.98 -2.40 56.87
C ALA A 687 1.49 -2.71 58.29
N VAL A 688 2.77 -2.44 58.57
CA VAL A 688 3.36 -2.60 59.92
C VAL A 688 2.73 -1.64 60.92
N GLY A 689 2.50 -0.38 60.53
CA GLY A 689 1.82 0.61 61.37
C GLY A 689 0.40 0.21 61.73
N ASN A 690 -0.39 -0.25 60.75
CA ASN A 690 -1.74 -0.76 60.98
C ASN A 690 -1.75 -2.04 61.82
N LEU A 691 -0.79 -2.95 61.62
CA LEU A 691 -0.68 -4.15 62.45
C LEU A 691 -0.40 -3.78 63.91
N SER A 692 0.51 -2.83 64.12
CA SER A 692 0.82 -2.30 65.46
C SER A 692 -0.41 -1.65 66.10
N PHE A 693 -1.17 -0.86 65.33
CA PHE A 693 -2.45 -0.29 65.78
C PHE A 693 -3.43 -1.36 66.23
N VAL A 694 -3.64 -2.38 65.41
CA VAL A 694 -4.59 -3.45 65.70
C VAL A 694 -4.18 -4.19 66.97
N VAL A 695 -2.88 -4.43 67.17
CA VAL A 695 -2.35 -5.10 68.37
C VAL A 695 -2.56 -4.24 69.62
N GLU A 696 -2.22 -2.95 69.59
CA GLU A 696 -2.34 -2.05 70.74
C GLU A 696 -3.81 -1.72 71.06
N CYS A 697 -4.62 -1.51 70.04
CA CYS A 697 -6.03 -1.17 70.18
C CYS A 697 -6.94 -2.40 70.25
N ARG A 698 -6.41 -3.64 70.24
CA ARG A 698 -7.24 -4.87 70.16
C ARG A 698 -8.37 -4.90 71.16
N HIS A 699 -8.13 -4.53 72.42
CA HIS A 699 -9.15 -4.55 73.46
C HIS A 699 -10.25 -3.51 73.21
N ARG A 700 -9.89 -2.33 72.69
CA ARG A 700 -10.83 -1.27 72.36
C ARG A 700 -11.58 -1.54 71.06
N ILE A 701 -10.91 -2.08 70.04
CA ILE A 701 -11.52 -2.52 68.79
C ILE A 701 -12.51 -3.64 69.08
N VAL A 702 -12.14 -4.65 69.87
CA VAL A 702 -13.05 -5.71 70.29
C VAL A 702 -14.24 -5.12 71.05
N SER A 703 -14.03 -4.16 71.96
CA SER A 703 -15.12 -3.48 72.66
C SER A 703 -16.03 -2.67 71.72
N LEU A 704 -15.48 -1.94 70.75
CA LEU A 704 -16.25 -1.16 69.77
C LEU A 704 -17.02 -2.05 68.80
N VAL A 705 -16.38 -3.11 68.28
CA VAL A 705 -17.02 -4.11 67.43
C VAL A 705 -18.11 -4.83 68.22
N TRP A 706 -17.85 -5.21 69.46
CA TRP A 706 -18.84 -5.81 70.35
C TRP A 706 -20.01 -4.87 70.60
N ASN A 707 -19.76 -3.61 70.95
CA ASN A 707 -20.79 -2.61 71.18
C ASN A 707 -21.59 -2.30 69.90
N GLY A 708 -20.91 -2.21 68.76
CA GLY A 708 -21.54 -2.03 67.45
C GLY A 708 -22.40 -3.24 67.06
N MET A 709 -21.90 -4.46 67.26
CA MET A 709 -22.68 -5.68 67.06
C MET A 709 -23.87 -5.75 68.03
N CYS A 710 -23.71 -5.32 69.28
CA CYS A 710 -24.82 -5.22 70.24
C CYS A 710 -25.85 -4.17 69.81
N GLN A 711 -25.44 -3.03 69.26
CA GLN A 711 -26.36 -2.03 68.70
C GLN A 711 -27.07 -2.55 67.46
N ILE A 712 -26.35 -3.18 66.52
CA ILE A 712 -26.94 -3.81 65.32
C ILE A 712 -27.92 -4.90 65.74
N ARG A 713 -27.58 -5.72 66.73
CA ARG A 713 -28.46 -6.75 67.29
C ARG A 713 -29.69 -6.14 67.94
N ALA A 714 -29.55 -5.08 68.72
CA ALA A 714 -30.68 -4.36 69.31
C ALA A 714 -31.60 -3.74 68.25
N ILE A 715 -31.03 -3.19 67.17
CA ILE A 715 -31.80 -2.69 66.01
C ILE A 715 -32.53 -3.86 65.34
N TYR A 716 -31.85 -4.97 65.11
CA TYR A 716 -32.43 -6.16 64.50
C TYR A 716 -33.57 -6.75 65.35
N ASP A 717 -33.39 -6.86 66.66
CA ASP A 717 -34.40 -7.33 67.61
C ASP A 717 -35.62 -6.40 67.62
N LYS A 718 -35.41 -5.07 67.59
CA LYS A 718 -36.50 -4.07 67.51
C LYS A 718 -37.28 -4.17 66.19
N ILE A 719 -36.58 -4.42 65.09
CA ILE A 719 -37.20 -4.68 63.77
C ILE A 719 -38.00 -5.98 63.82
N CYS A 720 -37.45 -7.05 64.38
CA CYS A 720 -38.16 -8.33 64.55
C CYS A 720 -39.40 -8.22 65.43
N GLU A 721 -39.33 -7.44 66.52
CA GLU A 721 -40.46 -7.21 67.43
C GLU A 721 -41.58 -6.40 66.77
N SER A 722 -41.22 -5.36 66.01
CA SER A 722 -42.17 -4.61 65.18
C SER A 722 -42.84 -5.51 64.13
N MET A 723 -42.09 -6.41 63.49
CA MET A 723 -42.68 -7.39 62.57
C MET A 723 -43.61 -8.40 63.27
N ARG A 724 -43.33 -8.82 64.50
CA ARG A 724 -44.23 -9.69 65.28
C ARG A 724 -45.52 -8.96 65.68
N GLN A 725 -45.43 -7.71 66.14
CA GLN A 725 -46.61 -6.89 66.44
C GLN A 725 -47.46 -6.63 65.20
N PHE A 726 -46.82 -6.39 64.04
CA PHE A 726 -47.53 -6.26 62.78
C PHE A 726 -48.27 -7.56 62.40
N ARG A 727 -47.62 -8.72 62.58
CA ARG A 727 -48.22 -10.04 62.30
C ARG A 727 -49.37 -10.37 63.26
N SER A 728 -49.28 -10.01 64.55
CA SER A 728 -50.38 -10.24 65.51
C SER A 728 -51.57 -9.32 65.25
N ARG A 729 -51.32 -8.05 64.92
CA ARG A 729 -52.36 -7.12 64.46
C ARG A 729 -53.04 -7.64 63.19
N MET A 730 -52.28 -8.08 62.19
CA MET A 730 -52.87 -8.68 60.99
C MET A 730 -53.70 -9.92 61.31
N LYS A 731 -53.29 -10.83 62.22
CA LYS A 731 -54.13 -11.98 62.61
C LYS A 731 -55.44 -11.56 63.26
N VAL A 732 -55.45 -10.51 64.09
CA VAL A 732 -56.67 -9.99 64.72
C VAL A 732 -57.58 -9.31 63.68
N THR A 733 -57.00 -8.51 62.77
CA THR A 733 -57.77 -7.89 61.68
C THR A 733 -58.33 -8.94 60.71
N PHE A 734 -57.56 -9.99 60.42
CA PHE A 734 -58.00 -11.07 59.54
C PHE A 734 -59.10 -11.95 60.16
N ASN A 735 -59.07 -12.15 61.48
CA ASN A 735 -60.13 -12.86 62.21
C ASN A 735 -61.40 -12.00 62.42
N LEU A 736 -61.27 -10.67 62.47
CA LEU A 736 -62.43 -9.74 62.53
C LEU A 736 -63.10 -9.55 61.17
N PHE A 737 -62.36 -9.73 60.07
CA PHE A 737 -62.88 -9.56 58.71
C PHE A 737 -63.46 -10.84 58.08
N ASN A 738 -63.53 -11.96 58.81
CA ASN A 738 -64.12 -13.15 58.23
C ASN A 738 -64.81 -14.11 59.23
N PRO A 739 -65.92 -13.72 59.88
CA PRO A 739 -66.84 -14.68 60.50
C PRO A 739 -67.87 -15.26 59.50
N GLU A 740 -68.03 -14.69 58.29
CA GLU A 740 -69.04 -15.11 57.32
C GLU A 740 -68.48 -15.16 55.89
N LEU A 741 -67.78 -16.24 55.55
CA LEU A 741 -67.67 -16.74 54.17
C LEU A 741 -67.27 -18.23 54.16
N GLN A 742 -67.99 -19.02 54.96
CA GLN A 742 -68.59 -20.27 54.46
C GLN A 742 -69.99 -19.83 53.97
N VAL A 743 -70.33 -19.82 52.68
CA VAL A 743 -70.71 -20.97 51.84
C VAL A 743 -71.05 -20.40 50.45
N GLN A 744 -70.60 -21.07 49.36
CA GLN A 744 -71.06 -21.00 47.95
C GLN A 744 -71.00 -19.63 47.23
N GLY A 745 -70.44 -19.45 46.04
CA GLY A 745 -69.91 -20.35 45.02
C GLY A 745 -69.58 -19.53 43.76
N GLN A 746 -68.67 -20.05 42.93
CA GLN A 746 -68.43 -19.75 41.50
C GLN A 746 -68.54 -18.29 41.00
N VAL A 747 -67.39 -17.65 40.77
CA VAL A 747 -67.21 -16.76 39.61
C VAL A 747 -65.87 -17.04 38.95
N ARG A 748 -65.94 -17.20 37.62
CA ARG A 748 -64.91 -17.62 36.68
C ARG A 748 -64.45 -16.35 35.92
N ILE A 749 -63.21 -16.41 35.39
CA ILE A 749 -62.68 -15.64 34.23
C ILE A 749 -62.38 -14.12 34.50
N ILE A 750 -61.42 -13.36 33.93
CA ILE A 750 -60.49 -13.40 32.77
C ILE A 750 -59.23 -12.57 33.11
N SER A 751 -58.09 -12.99 32.55
CA SER A 751 -56.83 -12.26 32.39
C SER A 751 -56.91 -11.17 31.31
N THR A 752 -56.48 -9.92 31.57
CA THR A 752 -55.99 -9.00 30.52
C THR A 752 -55.33 -7.72 31.08
N THR A 753 -54.02 -7.64 30.89
CA THR A 753 -53.23 -6.56 30.24
C THR A 753 -53.19 -5.08 30.69
N LEU A 754 -51.93 -4.65 30.95
CA LEU A 754 -51.23 -3.36 30.67
C LEU A 754 -51.54 -2.10 31.54
N PRO A 755 -50.64 -1.10 31.62
CA PRO A 755 -49.16 -1.11 31.60
C PRO A 755 -48.49 -0.30 32.72
N SER A 756 -47.26 -0.67 33.09
CA SER A 756 -46.36 0.10 33.94
C SER A 756 -45.44 1.02 33.12
N PHE A 757 -45.50 2.31 33.43
CA PHE A 757 -44.53 3.34 33.05
C PHE A 757 -43.27 3.22 33.91
N SER A 758 -42.11 2.93 33.31
CA SER A 758 -40.82 3.50 33.73
C SER A 758 -39.78 3.35 32.61
N MET A 759 -39.46 4.48 32.00
CA MET A 759 -38.28 4.77 31.18
C MET A 759 -37.42 5.65 32.10
N ILE A 760 -36.11 5.47 32.29
CA ILE A 760 -35.00 5.94 31.44
C ILE A 760 -33.69 5.44 32.12
N TYR A 761 -32.88 4.65 31.41
CA TYR A 761 -31.41 4.72 31.25
C TYR A 761 -30.85 3.32 30.89
N ALA A 762 -30.73 3.07 29.59
CA ALA A 762 -29.92 1.98 29.04
C ALA A 762 -29.25 2.45 27.74
N ARG A 763 -27.92 2.61 27.76
CA ARG A 763 -27.08 2.51 26.55
C ARG A 763 -25.66 2.12 26.95
N VAL A 764 -25.11 1.19 26.17
CA VAL A 764 -23.72 0.68 26.13
C VAL A 764 -23.39 -0.48 27.09
N ALA A 765 -23.79 -1.69 26.71
CA ALA A 765 -23.01 -2.93 26.92
C ALA A 765 -23.66 -4.11 26.19
N ALA A 766 -23.33 -4.34 24.92
CA ALA A 766 -23.47 -5.64 24.27
C ALA A 766 -22.60 -5.69 23.01
N GLY A 767 -21.56 -6.51 23.05
CA GLY A 767 -20.65 -6.70 21.91
C GLY A 767 -19.44 -7.59 22.22
N SER A 768 -19.62 -8.68 22.96
CA SER A 768 -18.59 -9.73 23.06
C SER A 768 -19.05 -10.96 22.27
N ALA A 769 -18.90 -10.90 20.96
CA ALA A 769 -18.98 -12.07 20.09
C ALA A 769 -17.61 -12.75 20.07
N THR A 770 -17.60 -13.97 20.59
CA THR A 770 -16.55 -14.98 20.51
C THR A 770 -16.12 -15.23 19.06
N THR A 771 -14.86 -14.98 18.75
CA THR A 771 -14.17 -15.58 17.58
C THR A 771 -12.93 -16.31 18.08
N ARG A 772 -13.00 -17.65 18.07
CA ARG A 772 -11.85 -18.54 18.16
C ARG A 772 -11.14 -18.50 16.80
N TYR A 773 -9.86 -18.12 16.78
CA TYR A 773 -8.93 -18.49 15.72
C TYR A 773 -7.83 -19.38 16.30
N PRO A 774 -7.33 -20.36 15.53
CA PRO A 774 -6.39 -21.37 16.01
C PRO A 774 -4.97 -20.82 16.04
N ALA A 775 -4.24 -21.18 17.09
CA ALA A 775 -2.81 -20.95 17.24
C ALA A 775 -2.04 -21.85 16.26
N THR A 776 -1.41 -21.26 15.25
CA THR A 776 -0.36 -21.91 14.46
C THR A 776 0.97 -21.82 15.20
N ARG A 777 1.50 -22.99 15.58
CA ARG A 777 2.86 -23.17 16.10
C ARG A 777 3.87 -22.93 14.97
N TYR A 778 4.81 -22.00 15.18
CA TYR A 778 6.09 -21.99 14.46
C TYR A 778 7.18 -22.61 15.35
N PRO A 779 8.09 -23.44 14.78
CA PRO A 779 9.17 -24.04 15.54
C PRO A 779 10.31 -23.04 15.79
N ALA A 780 10.85 -23.08 17.00
CA ALA A 780 12.05 -22.36 17.40
C ALA A 780 13.28 -22.92 16.66
N ILE A 781 13.98 -22.06 15.93
CA ILE A 781 15.29 -22.34 15.33
C ILE A 781 16.35 -22.04 16.40
N ARG A 782 17.09 -23.07 16.81
CA ARG A 782 18.30 -22.97 17.63
C ARG A 782 19.47 -22.52 16.77
N TYR A 783 20.18 -21.49 17.19
CA TYR A 783 21.55 -21.21 16.73
C TYR A 783 22.54 -22.06 17.54
N PRO A 784 23.59 -22.63 16.94
CA PRO A 784 24.72 -23.17 17.67
C PRO A 784 25.74 -22.07 18.02
N ALA A 785 26.46 -22.33 19.11
CA ALA A 785 27.58 -21.55 19.64
C ALA A 785 28.83 -21.63 18.74
#